data_AF-A0AAW6ZXY5-F1
#
_entry.id   AF-A0AAW6ZXY5-F1
#
_cell.length_a   1.000
_cell.length_b   1.000
_cell.length_c   1.000
_cell.angle_alpha   90.00
_cell.angle_beta   90.00
_cell.angle_gamma   90.00
#
_symmetry.space_group_name_H-M   'P 1'
#
loop_
_entity.id
_entity.type
_entity.pdbx_description
1 polymer ?
#
loop_
_entity_poly.entity_id
_entity_poly.type
_entity_poly.pdbx_seq_one_letter_code
_entity_poly.pdbx_strand_id
1 'polypeptide(L)'
;MVNRIGTRIDSCPEDNNTLNGASCAAYLMAVHDNDIHLRQLVGEPANLEVEQSRRIKATQKVLRKYAGTTEEWPKHIAALHYQTSFTIAQSELIVEPLRAAFTGMDAEQIVTLSALHGFDVFFKKQMAVTDAPDLVKLMAELVELSDGKKLLEHYLADFNHELLDNPVIPDEFDKDLIIGFRTILDHGICIDLSIPEKEQRKTAAMVLRLARTLQSSNDPKDLSPSNEKWEELMQAVRNTYSYFTVTGKRPSFIEKPSAPMVVNVLYPMRNTIPNWKIDSLVLSLPIGKVVTAACKRQNVLNEKDTLLPLLHGGMRCGDLGSFESMDLLNDIPVANSEIEDVLTQLPFSVGWHQQNNIGLTQQLTQMLHNTSQQSPEDKTTIARLVALTAATLFNQFEPSQTNTSLPNSNGQLQNQNIASWVAPYISQHPDASKYLPNYLSFVQFDRLLKWSQTGAVSEALFESMAKLIRDGRIYRMSPEILLKSYYSVLKNKLPELNSYELLSWLSDWPLDNSSPAQWQDEAVDDILSNDEGELRKLLNILTDYFDNPDLTDNDWMLRLSEMHLVDRKIAEHFAANENTLRHSSALSSALVKALSDQRVFNSEWLRTLFKLLGKERQSQLSSIIRVQFFKTTTSNDIKYRSIQYYGDSFSMPNLSDGDTVEEALAFLEDAIANNKQYAIDWLVNQPSANCGWCLNAWSELNLRRLKDCLSGLKEYPLTQAIDTLFDKESSTEDVT
;
A
#
# COMPACT_ATOMS: atom_id res chain seq x y z
N MET A 1 -78.68 39.49 -23.59
CA MET A 1 -77.81 38.76 -22.64
C MET A 1 -78.63 37.81 -21.76
N VAL A 2 -79.54 38.32 -20.92
CA VAL A 2 -80.32 37.52 -19.93
C VAL A 2 -81.08 36.35 -20.56
N ASN A 3 -81.81 36.56 -21.67
CA ASN A 3 -82.51 35.47 -22.36
C ASN A 3 -81.55 34.39 -22.90
N ARG A 4 -80.37 34.77 -23.40
CA ARG A 4 -79.35 33.81 -23.89
C ARG A 4 -78.73 32.99 -22.76
N ILE A 5 -78.56 33.60 -21.59
CA ILE A 5 -78.11 32.93 -20.37
C ILE A 5 -79.15 31.88 -19.94
N GLY A 6 -80.44 32.27 -19.87
CA GLY A 6 -81.53 31.37 -19.52
C GLY A 6 -81.61 30.16 -20.46
N THR A 7 -81.62 30.39 -21.79
CA THR A 7 -81.65 29.30 -22.77
C THR A 7 -80.46 28.35 -22.65
N ARG A 8 -79.26 28.87 -22.36
CA ARG A 8 -78.06 28.03 -22.27
C ARG A 8 -77.98 27.25 -20.96
N ILE A 9 -78.47 27.83 -19.86
CA ILE A 9 -78.61 27.12 -18.58
C ILE A 9 -79.65 26.00 -18.70
N ASP A 10 -80.82 26.27 -19.28
CA ASP A 10 -81.87 25.25 -19.49
C ASP A 10 -81.44 24.10 -20.41
N SER A 11 -80.42 24.33 -21.25
CA SER A 11 -79.85 23.32 -22.15
C SER A 11 -78.73 22.48 -21.50
N CYS A 12 -78.34 22.79 -20.27
CA CYS A 12 -77.31 22.06 -19.52
C CYS A 12 -78.00 21.05 -18.60
N PRO A 13 -77.52 19.79 -18.50
CA PRO A 13 -78.18 18.76 -17.69
C PRO A 13 -78.00 18.91 -16.16
N GLU A 14 -77.36 19.97 -15.69
CA GLU A 14 -77.15 20.26 -14.26
C GLU A 14 -78.30 21.09 -13.68
N ASP A 15 -78.52 21.00 -12.37
CA ASP A 15 -79.62 21.74 -11.72
C ASP A 15 -79.46 23.26 -11.92
N ASN A 16 -80.53 23.95 -12.33
CA ASN A 16 -80.53 25.38 -12.59
C ASN A 16 -80.13 26.21 -11.35
N ASN A 17 -80.23 25.64 -10.15
CA ASN A 17 -79.80 26.27 -8.91
C ASN A 17 -78.28 26.21 -8.65
N THR A 18 -77.54 25.33 -9.33
CA THR A 18 -76.09 25.16 -9.14
C THR A 18 -75.27 25.91 -10.19
N LEU A 19 -75.81 26.12 -11.39
CA LEU A 19 -75.17 26.88 -12.47
C LEU A 19 -75.22 28.40 -12.23
N ASN A 20 -74.05 29.04 -12.16
CA ASN A 20 -73.97 30.48 -11.94
C ASN A 20 -74.18 31.28 -13.24
N GLY A 21 -75.13 32.21 -13.23
CA GLY A 21 -75.39 33.10 -14.36
C GLY A 21 -74.19 33.94 -14.82
N ALA A 22 -73.24 34.25 -13.91
CA ALA A 22 -71.98 34.92 -14.25
C ALA A 22 -71.03 34.02 -15.06
N SER A 23 -70.97 32.71 -14.76
CA SER A 23 -70.22 31.73 -15.57
C SER A 23 -70.82 31.60 -16.97
N CYS A 24 -72.14 31.61 -17.08
CA CYS A 24 -72.82 31.56 -18.38
C CYS A 24 -72.62 32.85 -19.20
N ALA A 25 -72.69 34.01 -18.56
CA ALA A 25 -72.38 35.29 -19.19
C ALA A 25 -70.92 35.33 -19.69
N ALA A 26 -69.97 34.86 -18.88
CA ALA A 26 -68.57 34.79 -19.27
C ALA A 26 -68.32 33.80 -20.41
N TYR A 27 -68.95 32.62 -20.40
CA TYR A 27 -68.89 31.65 -21.50
C TYR A 27 -69.41 32.24 -22.82
N LEU A 28 -70.62 32.82 -22.79
CA LEU A 28 -71.23 33.41 -23.99
C LEU A 28 -70.39 34.55 -24.55
N MET A 29 -69.89 35.43 -23.68
CA MET A 29 -69.12 36.59 -24.11
C MET A 29 -67.72 36.21 -24.58
N ALA A 30 -67.00 35.33 -23.90
CA ALA A 30 -65.62 35.01 -24.23
C ALA A 30 -65.50 33.91 -25.29
N VAL A 31 -66.17 32.77 -25.09
CA VAL A 31 -66.00 31.57 -25.94
C VAL A 31 -66.92 31.60 -27.15
N HIS A 32 -68.21 31.91 -26.96
CA HIS A 32 -69.18 31.84 -28.07
C HIS A 32 -69.14 33.07 -28.98
N ASP A 33 -69.05 34.29 -28.40
CA ASP A 33 -69.18 35.54 -29.17
C ASP A 33 -67.84 36.10 -29.66
N ASN A 34 -66.73 35.80 -28.97
CA ASN A 34 -65.40 36.31 -29.30
C ASN A 34 -64.40 35.19 -29.69
N ASP A 35 -64.89 33.96 -29.88
CA ASP A 35 -64.12 32.79 -30.35
C ASP A 35 -62.83 32.52 -29.54
N ILE A 36 -62.82 32.88 -28.24
CA ILE A 36 -61.70 32.57 -27.35
C ILE A 36 -61.77 31.09 -27.01
N HIS A 37 -60.70 30.35 -27.27
CA HIS A 37 -60.65 28.93 -26.98
C HIS A 37 -60.90 28.69 -25.48
N LEU A 38 -61.74 27.69 -25.15
CA LEU A 38 -62.15 27.41 -23.76
C LEU A 38 -60.95 27.30 -22.80
N ARG A 39 -59.86 26.64 -23.25
CA ARG A 39 -58.62 26.48 -22.47
C ARG A 39 -57.91 27.80 -22.18
N GLN A 40 -58.01 28.80 -23.05
CA GLN A 40 -57.41 30.14 -22.84
C GLN A 40 -58.22 30.99 -21.86
N LEU A 41 -59.54 30.75 -21.76
CA LEU A 41 -60.39 31.40 -20.78
C LEU A 41 -60.24 30.79 -19.38
N VAL A 42 -60.08 29.47 -19.32
CA VAL A 42 -60.00 28.70 -18.08
C VAL A 42 -58.58 28.65 -17.51
N GLY A 43 -57.55 28.72 -18.35
CA GLY A 43 -56.14 28.72 -17.93
C GLY A 43 -55.49 30.11 -17.88
N GLU A 44 -54.15 30.12 -17.85
CA GLU A 44 -53.40 31.37 -18.00
C GLU A 44 -53.47 31.89 -19.45
N PRO A 45 -53.75 33.19 -19.68
CA PRO A 45 -53.84 33.77 -21.02
C PRO A 45 -52.43 34.01 -21.59
N ALA A 46 -51.75 32.94 -21.99
CA ALA A 46 -50.51 32.99 -22.76
C ALA A 46 -50.81 33.15 -24.26
N ASN A 47 -49.96 33.88 -24.99
CA ASN A 47 -50.06 34.16 -26.44
C ASN A 47 -51.26 35.01 -26.91
N LEU A 48 -51.87 35.81 -26.03
CA LEU A 48 -52.93 36.76 -26.38
C LEU A 48 -52.42 38.21 -26.35
N GLU A 49 -53.05 39.10 -27.13
CA GLU A 49 -52.73 40.54 -27.10
C GLU A 49 -52.89 41.12 -25.68
N VAL A 50 -52.04 42.07 -25.31
CA VAL A 50 -51.96 42.64 -23.94
C VAL A 50 -53.33 43.11 -23.42
N GLU A 51 -54.18 43.66 -24.29
CA GLU A 51 -55.50 44.13 -23.93
C GLU A 51 -56.51 42.99 -23.72
N GLN A 52 -56.45 41.93 -24.52
CA GLN A 52 -57.27 40.73 -24.37
C GLN A 52 -56.91 39.98 -23.09
N SER A 53 -55.61 39.81 -22.78
CA SER A 53 -55.17 39.19 -21.53
C SER A 53 -55.61 39.97 -20.29
N ARG A 54 -55.64 41.32 -20.36
CA ARG A 54 -56.19 42.15 -19.27
C ARG A 54 -57.69 41.94 -19.07
N ARG A 55 -58.46 41.85 -20.16
CA ARG A 55 -59.90 41.60 -20.11
C ARG A 55 -60.23 40.21 -19.59
N ILE A 56 -59.50 39.18 -20.02
CA ILE A 56 -59.66 37.80 -19.52
C ILE A 56 -59.33 37.74 -18.02
N LYS A 57 -58.22 38.34 -17.57
CA LYS A 57 -57.88 38.40 -16.14
C LYS A 57 -58.95 39.13 -15.30
N ALA A 58 -59.54 40.20 -15.85
CA ALA A 58 -60.65 40.90 -15.20
C ALA A 58 -61.90 40.00 -15.09
N THR A 59 -62.24 39.27 -16.16
CA THR A 59 -63.35 38.31 -16.18
C THR A 59 -63.12 37.16 -15.19
N GLN A 60 -61.93 36.57 -15.17
CA GLN A 60 -61.56 35.53 -14.19
C GLN A 60 -61.66 36.04 -12.74
N LYS A 61 -61.28 37.30 -12.48
CA LYS A 61 -61.43 37.92 -11.15
C LYS A 61 -62.90 38.07 -10.73
N VAL A 62 -63.77 38.43 -11.67
CA VAL A 62 -65.22 38.50 -11.44
C VAL A 62 -65.79 37.11 -11.18
N LEU A 63 -65.37 36.10 -11.95
CA LEU A 63 -65.80 34.72 -11.78
C LEU A 63 -65.39 34.15 -10.42
N ARG A 64 -64.17 34.39 -9.96
CA ARG A 64 -63.74 34.01 -8.59
C ARG A 64 -64.55 34.70 -7.49
N LYS A 65 -65.08 35.91 -7.74
CA LYS A 65 -65.87 36.65 -6.76
C LYS A 65 -67.32 36.16 -6.67
N TYR A 66 -67.90 35.74 -7.79
CA TYR A 66 -69.35 35.49 -7.88
C TYR A 66 -69.74 34.05 -8.20
N ALA A 67 -68.87 33.28 -8.85
CA ALA A 67 -69.17 31.94 -9.37
C ALA A 67 -68.45 30.79 -8.64
N GLY A 68 -67.73 31.10 -7.56
CA GLY A 68 -67.13 30.09 -6.68
C GLY A 68 -65.60 30.12 -6.65
N THR A 69 -65.03 29.14 -5.96
CA THR A 69 -63.58 28.96 -5.82
C THR A 69 -62.90 28.72 -7.18
N THR A 70 -61.57 28.75 -7.21
CA THR A 70 -60.76 28.52 -8.41
C THR A 70 -61.05 27.19 -9.12
N GLU A 71 -61.74 26.25 -8.45
CA GLU A 71 -62.15 24.95 -8.97
C GLU A 71 -63.60 24.88 -9.46
N GLU A 72 -64.48 25.77 -9.01
CA GLU A 72 -65.93 25.67 -9.25
C GLU A 72 -66.36 26.38 -10.54
N TRP A 73 -65.90 27.62 -10.75
CA TRP A 73 -66.30 28.37 -11.93
C TRP A 73 -65.78 27.75 -13.26
N PRO A 74 -64.59 27.11 -13.34
CA PRO A 74 -64.16 26.42 -14.55
C PRO A 74 -65.06 25.23 -14.92
N LYS A 75 -65.53 24.47 -13.92
CA LYS A 75 -66.48 23.37 -14.11
C LYS A 75 -67.80 23.87 -14.70
N HIS A 76 -68.28 25.01 -14.20
CA HIS A 76 -69.51 25.63 -14.71
C HIS A 76 -69.36 26.06 -16.18
N ILE A 77 -68.23 26.66 -16.56
CA ILE A 77 -67.98 27.08 -17.94
C ILE A 77 -67.79 25.85 -18.86
N ALA A 78 -67.09 24.81 -18.41
CA ALA A 78 -66.91 23.58 -19.16
C ALA A 78 -68.22 22.82 -19.38
N ALA A 79 -69.07 22.71 -18.36
CA ALA A 79 -70.40 22.10 -18.47
C ALA A 79 -71.29 22.83 -19.46
N LEU A 80 -71.25 24.17 -19.48
CA LEU A 80 -71.96 24.99 -20.46
C LEU A 80 -71.38 24.88 -21.87
N HIS A 81 -70.08 24.62 -22.01
CA HIS A 81 -69.43 24.42 -23.31
C HIS A 81 -69.77 23.06 -23.91
N TYR A 82 -69.55 21.98 -23.16
CA TYR A 82 -69.79 20.60 -23.62
C TYR A 82 -71.26 20.18 -23.53
N GLN A 83 -72.10 20.94 -22.82
CA GLN A 83 -73.52 20.63 -22.55
C GLN A 83 -73.70 19.30 -21.79
N THR A 84 -72.84 19.06 -20.81
CA THR A 84 -72.82 17.82 -20.00
C THR A 84 -72.86 18.12 -18.52
N SER A 85 -72.96 17.07 -17.68
CA SER A 85 -72.88 17.21 -16.23
C SER A 85 -71.51 17.74 -15.79
N PHE A 86 -71.41 18.33 -14.60
CA PHE A 86 -70.14 18.83 -14.06
C PHE A 86 -69.07 17.73 -14.00
N THR A 87 -69.46 16.49 -13.70
CA THR A 87 -68.55 15.34 -13.67
C THR A 87 -68.00 14.98 -15.05
N ILE A 88 -68.84 14.95 -16.09
CA ILE A 88 -68.44 14.62 -17.46
C ILE A 88 -67.63 15.78 -18.07
N ALA A 89 -68.10 17.01 -17.87
CA ALA A 89 -67.41 18.21 -18.37
C ALA A 89 -66.01 18.37 -17.76
N GLN A 90 -65.85 18.04 -16.48
CA GLN A 90 -64.54 18.02 -15.84
C GLN A 90 -63.65 16.90 -16.38
N SER A 91 -64.24 15.75 -16.70
CA SER A 91 -63.53 14.63 -17.32
C SER A 91 -62.98 15.00 -18.70
N GLU A 92 -63.80 15.61 -19.56
CA GLU A 92 -63.43 16.06 -20.91
C GLU A 92 -62.41 17.20 -20.91
N LEU A 93 -62.45 18.08 -19.91
CA LEU A 93 -61.58 19.25 -19.85
C LEU A 93 -60.15 18.91 -19.41
N ILE A 94 -60.00 18.07 -18.38
CA ILE A 94 -58.71 17.82 -17.70
C ILE A 94 -58.41 16.33 -17.55
N VAL A 95 -59.34 15.51 -17.04
CA VAL A 95 -59.03 14.13 -16.62
C VAL A 95 -58.67 13.23 -17.80
N GLU A 96 -59.47 13.21 -18.85
CA GLU A 96 -59.24 12.37 -20.04
C GLU A 96 -58.03 12.83 -20.85
N PRO A 97 -57.85 14.13 -21.16
CA PRO A 97 -56.63 14.62 -21.79
C PRO A 97 -55.37 14.31 -20.97
N LEU A 98 -55.43 14.40 -19.64
CA LEU A 98 -54.29 14.09 -18.78
C LEU A 98 -53.99 12.60 -18.74
N ARG A 99 -55.02 11.76 -18.65
CA ARG A 99 -54.88 10.29 -18.72
C ARG A 99 -54.30 9.84 -20.05
N ALA A 100 -54.75 10.43 -21.16
CA ALA A 100 -54.20 10.18 -22.49
C ALA A 100 -52.74 10.63 -22.59
N ALA A 101 -52.38 11.79 -22.01
CA ALA A 101 -51.01 12.28 -22.00
C ALA A 101 -50.07 11.37 -21.18
N PHE A 102 -50.51 10.88 -20.01
CA PHE A 102 -49.75 9.91 -19.22
C PHE A 102 -49.59 8.57 -19.94
N THR A 103 -50.65 8.09 -20.61
CA THR A 103 -50.63 6.81 -21.34
C THR A 103 -49.79 6.90 -22.63
N GLY A 104 -49.78 8.06 -23.28
CA GLY A 104 -49.02 8.36 -24.49
C GLY A 104 -47.60 8.87 -24.23
N MET A 105 -47.19 9.04 -22.97
CA MET A 105 -45.92 9.67 -22.57
C MET A 105 -45.70 11.05 -23.21
N ASP A 106 -46.77 11.82 -23.42
CA ASP A 106 -46.74 13.12 -24.10
C ASP A 106 -46.47 14.26 -23.09
N ALA A 107 -45.18 14.57 -22.93
CA ALA A 107 -44.73 15.64 -22.04
C ALA A 107 -45.21 17.05 -22.46
N GLU A 108 -45.34 17.32 -23.76
CA GLU A 108 -45.79 18.61 -24.28
C GLU A 108 -47.26 18.86 -23.93
N GLN A 109 -48.08 17.82 -24.02
CA GLN A 109 -49.48 17.89 -23.64
C GLN A 109 -49.64 18.14 -22.13
N ILE A 110 -48.83 17.52 -21.28
CA ILE A 110 -48.85 17.75 -19.83
C ILE A 110 -48.47 19.20 -19.49
N VAL A 111 -47.41 19.73 -20.11
CA VAL A 111 -47.01 21.14 -19.93
C VAL A 111 -48.15 22.07 -20.36
N THR A 112 -48.81 21.77 -21.47
CA THR A 112 -49.96 22.57 -21.95
C THR A 112 -51.14 22.52 -20.98
N LEU A 113 -51.42 21.36 -20.36
CA LEU A 113 -52.50 21.19 -19.40
C LEU A 113 -52.19 21.81 -18.03
N SER A 114 -50.92 22.01 -17.68
CA SER A 114 -50.51 22.62 -16.40
C SER A 114 -51.05 24.04 -16.17
N ALA A 115 -51.36 24.76 -17.25
CA ALA A 115 -51.93 26.11 -17.18
C ALA A 115 -53.42 26.12 -16.77
N LEU A 116 -54.10 24.97 -16.72
CA LEU A 116 -55.53 24.87 -16.41
C LEU A 116 -55.80 24.89 -14.91
N HIS A 117 -56.82 25.62 -14.48
CA HIS A 117 -57.25 25.63 -13.10
C HIS A 117 -57.78 24.25 -12.65
N GLY A 118 -57.23 23.74 -11.54
CA GLY A 118 -57.55 22.42 -10.99
C GLY A 118 -56.58 21.30 -11.42
N PHE A 119 -55.59 21.60 -12.27
CA PHE A 119 -54.57 20.66 -12.71
C PHE A 119 -53.91 19.92 -11.54
N ASP A 120 -53.47 20.62 -10.50
CA ASP A 120 -52.72 20.07 -9.35
C ASP A 120 -53.40 18.86 -8.69
N VAL A 121 -54.72 18.90 -8.52
CA VAL A 121 -55.50 17.84 -7.88
C VAL A 121 -55.60 16.60 -8.78
N PHE A 122 -55.82 16.80 -10.08
CA PHE A 122 -55.93 15.70 -11.04
C PHE A 122 -54.58 15.11 -11.40
N PHE A 123 -53.55 15.94 -11.45
CA PHE A 123 -52.17 15.53 -11.65
C PHE A 123 -51.70 14.61 -10.52
N LYS A 124 -51.88 15.01 -9.25
CA LYS A 124 -51.56 14.14 -8.10
C LYS A 124 -52.37 12.84 -8.10
N LYS A 125 -53.66 12.89 -8.44
CA LYS A 125 -54.49 11.68 -8.55
C LYS A 125 -54.02 10.74 -9.65
N GLN A 126 -53.59 11.29 -10.79
CA GLN A 126 -53.10 10.50 -11.90
C GLN A 126 -51.73 9.90 -11.58
N MET A 127 -50.84 10.66 -10.93
CA MET A 127 -49.56 10.16 -10.42
C MET A 127 -49.74 8.95 -9.49
N ALA A 128 -50.69 9.00 -8.56
CA ALA A 128 -50.96 7.92 -7.62
C ALA A 128 -51.52 6.63 -8.27
N VAL A 129 -52.00 6.71 -9.52
CA VAL A 129 -52.56 5.57 -10.26
C VAL A 129 -51.56 5.01 -11.29
N THR A 130 -50.55 5.78 -11.67
CA THR A 130 -49.53 5.38 -12.65
C THR A 130 -48.39 4.62 -11.98
N ASP A 131 -47.91 3.56 -12.64
CA ASP A 131 -46.83 2.73 -12.11
C ASP A 131 -45.49 3.49 -12.06
N ALA A 132 -44.66 3.16 -11.08
CA ALA A 132 -43.37 3.81 -10.85
C ALA A 132 -42.43 3.87 -12.08
N PRO A 133 -42.30 2.81 -12.93
CA PRO A 133 -41.45 2.88 -14.10
C PRO A 133 -41.92 3.89 -15.15
N ASP A 134 -43.23 3.97 -15.37
CA ASP A 134 -43.84 4.90 -16.33
C ASP A 134 -43.75 6.34 -15.83
N LEU A 135 -43.85 6.56 -14.51
CA LEU A 135 -43.59 7.87 -13.91
C LEU A 135 -42.16 8.34 -14.19
N VAL A 136 -41.15 7.48 -14.02
CA VAL A 136 -39.75 7.86 -14.28
C VAL A 136 -39.52 8.18 -15.77
N LYS A 137 -40.11 7.40 -16.69
CA LYS A 137 -40.02 7.66 -18.13
C LYS A 137 -40.67 9.00 -18.48
N LEU A 138 -41.86 9.27 -17.94
CA LEU A 138 -42.55 10.54 -18.12
C LEU A 138 -41.75 11.73 -17.54
N MET A 139 -41.16 11.56 -16.35
CA MET A 139 -40.29 12.57 -15.75
C MET A 139 -39.10 12.87 -16.67
N ALA A 140 -38.49 11.85 -17.28
CA ALA A 140 -37.37 12.04 -18.20
C ALA A 140 -37.76 12.88 -19.42
N GLU A 141 -38.91 12.60 -20.04
CA GLU A 141 -39.45 13.40 -21.16
C GLU A 141 -39.80 14.84 -20.71
N LEU A 142 -40.36 15.02 -19.52
CA LEU A 142 -40.68 16.34 -18.96
C LEU A 142 -39.44 17.19 -18.72
N VAL A 143 -38.31 16.58 -18.33
CA VAL A 143 -37.05 17.28 -18.06
C VAL A 143 -36.45 17.93 -19.32
N GLU A 144 -36.65 17.33 -20.49
CA GLU A 144 -36.13 17.85 -21.75
C GLU A 144 -36.81 19.17 -22.16
N LEU A 145 -38.05 19.39 -21.70
CA LEU A 145 -38.79 20.62 -21.90
C LEU A 145 -38.47 21.64 -20.79
N SER A 146 -38.09 22.87 -21.16
CA SER A 146 -37.72 23.90 -20.17
C SER A 146 -38.83 24.26 -19.17
N ASP A 147 -40.09 24.24 -19.60
CA ASP A 147 -41.26 24.46 -18.72
C ASP A 147 -41.71 23.16 -18.03
N GLY A 148 -41.45 22.00 -18.65
CA GLY A 148 -41.63 20.68 -18.03
C GLY A 148 -40.67 20.45 -16.86
N LYS A 149 -39.43 20.91 -16.96
CA LYS A 149 -38.44 20.89 -15.87
C LYS A 149 -38.94 21.65 -14.63
N LYS A 150 -39.51 22.84 -14.81
CA LYS A 150 -40.07 23.64 -13.71
C LYS A 150 -41.25 22.95 -13.05
N LEU A 151 -42.12 22.33 -13.87
CA LEU A 151 -43.26 21.57 -13.38
C LEU A 151 -42.78 20.36 -12.55
N LEU A 152 -41.77 19.66 -13.04
CA LEU A 152 -41.18 18.52 -12.35
C LEU A 152 -40.53 18.92 -11.02
N GLU A 153 -39.76 20.02 -10.99
CA GLU A 153 -39.16 20.54 -9.75
C GLU A 153 -40.22 20.94 -8.72
N HIS A 154 -41.38 21.46 -9.17
CA HIS A 154 -42.50 21.81 -8.30
C HIS A 154 -43.16 20.58 -7.65
N TYR A 155 -43.30 19.49 -8.41
CA TYR A 155 -43.97 18.25 -7.97
C TYR A 155 -43.02 17.14 -7.53
N LEU A 156 -41.71 17.41 -7.43
CA LEU A 156 -40.68 16.40 -7.15
C LEU A 156 -40.94 15.61 -5.85
N ALA A 157 -41.46 16.28 -4.82
CA ALA A 157 -41.79 15.63 -3.55
C ALA A 157 -42.93 14.62 -3.70
N ASP A 158 -43.95 14.95 -4.50
CA ASP A 158 -45.06 14.04 -4.79
C ASP A 158 -44.58 12.86 -5.67
N PHE A 159 -43.71 13.11 -6.67
CA PHE A 159 -43.09 12.03 -7.45
C PHE A 159 -42.28 11.07 -6.57
N ASN A 160 -41.42 11.61 -5.70
CA ASN A 160 -40.61 10.78 -4.81
C ASN A 160 -41.47 10.00 -3.79
N HIS A 161 -42.60 10.55 -3.35
CA HIS A 161 -43.55 9.84 -2.49
C HIS A 161 -44.14 8.62 -3.20
N GLU A 162 -44.65 8.78 -4.42
CA GLU A 162 -45.27 7.67 -5.16
C GLU A 162 -44.25 6.58 -5.56
N LEU A 163 -43.00 6.96 -5.86
CA LEU A 163 -41.91 6.01 -6.11
C LEU A 163 -41.61 5.11 -4.89
N LEU A 164 -41.84 5.61 -3.66
CA LEU A 164 -41.62 4.86 -2.42
C LEU A 164 -42.81 3.98 -2.04
N ASP A 165 -44.04 4.47 -2.21
CA ASP A 165 -45.26 3.81 -1.74
C ASP A 165 -45.73 2.68 -2.65
N ASN A 166 -45.51 2.78 -3.97
CA ASN A 166 -45.92 1.74 -4.93
C ASN A 166 -44.81 1.36 -5.92
N PRO A 167 -43.70 0.75 -5.45
CA PRO A 167 -42.63 0.29 -6.32
C PRO A 167 -43.10 -0.97 -7.06
N VAL A 168 -43.85 -0.79 -8.15
CA VAL A 168 -44.04 -1.85 -9.15
C VAL A 168 -42.70 -2.03 -9.84
N ILE A 169 -42.01 -3.09 -9.47
CA ILE A 169 -40.70 -3.43 -10.01
C ILE A 169 -40.94 -4.43 -11.15
N PRO A 170 -40.53 -4.11 -12.39
CA PRO A 170 -40.58 -5.05 -13.50
C PRO A 170 -39.82 -6.35 -13.19
N ASP A 171 -40.38 -7.50 -13.56
CA ASP A 171 -39.70 -8.80 -13.41
C ASP A 171 -38.49 -8.93 -14.35
N GLU A 172 -38.50 -8.19 -15.47
CA GLU A 172 -37.43 -8.12 -16.45
C GLU A 172 -36.66 -6.79 -16.38
N PHE A 173 -35.42 -6.80 -16.84
CA PHE A 173 -34.58 -5.59 -16.87
C PHE A 173 -35.13 -4.57 -17.88
N ASP A 174 -35.60 -3.43 -17.37
CA ASP A 174 -36.06 -2.31 -18.19
C ASP A 174 -34.89 -1.32 -18.43
N LYS A 175 -34.37 -1.32 -19.64
CA LYS A 175 -33.28 -0.41 -20.06
C LYS A 175 -33.73 1.05 -20.09
N ASP A 176 -34.97 1.30 -20.50
CA ASP A 176 -35.52 2.64 -20.69
C ASP A 176 -35.74 3.33 -19.34
N LEU A 177 -36.07 2.55 -18.31
CA LEU A 177 -36.14 3.03 -16.93
C LEU A 177 -34.79 3.62 -16.45
N ILE A 178 -33.68 2.93 -16.70
CA ILE A 178 -32.34 3.40 -16.29
C ILE A 178 -31.93 4.64 -17.08
N ILE A 179 -32.24 4.67 -18.38
CA ILE A 179 -32.02 5.86 -19.22
C ILE A 179 -32.80 7.03 -18.63
N GLY A 180 -34.07 6.84 -18.25
CA GLY A 180 -34.90 7.86 -17.62
C GLY A 180 -34.28 8.44 -16.35
N PHE A 181 -33.87 7.59 -15.41
CA PHE A 181 -33.17 8.05 -14.19
C PHE A 181 -31.89 8.83 -14.51
N ARG A 182 -31.11 8.38 -15.50
CA ARG A 182 -29.89 9.06 -15.90
C ARG A 182 -30.17 10.44 -16.50
N THR A 183 -31.14 10.56 -17.39
CA THR A 183 -31.55 11.84 -17.99
C THR A 183 -31.97 12.84 -16.91
N ILE A 184 -32.72 12.40 -15.90
CA ILE A 184 -33.16 13.26 -14.79
C ILE A 184 -31.97 13.74 -13.95
N LEU A 185 -31.04 12.84 -13.62
CA LEU A 185 -29.82 13.18 -12.87
C LEU A 185 -28.88 14.11 -13.65
N ASP A 186 -28.70 13.89 -14.95
CA ASP A 186 -27.84 14.71 -15.82
C ASP A 186 -28.34 16.16 -15.89
N HIS A 187 -29.65 16.39 -15.72
CA HIS A 187 -30.25 17.73 -15.64
C HIS A 187 -30.27 18.33 -14.22
N GLY A 188 -29.69 17.65 -13.24
CA GLY A 188 -29.46 18.15 -11.87
C GLY A 188 -30.65 17.98 -10.92
N ILE A 189 -31.61 17.10 -11.21
CA ILE A 189 -32.79 16.88 -10.38
C ILE A 189 -32.55 15.74 -9.39
N CYS A 190 -32.87 15.97 -8.11
CA CYS A 190 -32.68 14.99 -7.04
C CYS A 190 -33.89 14.07 -6.91
N ILE A 191 -33.92 13.02 -7.73
CA ILE A 191 -34.92 11.95 -7.68
C ILE A 191 -34.54 10.88 -6.63
N ASP A 192 -35.55 10.23 -6.03
CA ASP A 192 -35.33 9.09 -5.15
C ASP A 192 -34.74 7.89 -5.93
N LEU A 193 -33.71 7.27 -5.35
CA LEU A 193 -32.95 6.18 -5.98
C LEU A 193 -33.24 4.81 -5.33
N SER A 194 -34.29 4.69 -4.50
CA SER A 194 -34.56 3.43 -3.78
C SER A 194 -34.84 2.24 -4.71
N ILE A 195 -35.56 2.46 -5.82
CA ILE A 195 -35.86 1.46 -6.85
C ILE A 195 -34.58 0.94 -7.52
N PRO A 196 -33.74 1.78 -8.17
CA PRO A 196 -32.51 1.32 -8.79
C PRO A 196 -31.54 0.71 -7.76
N GLU A 197 -31.52 1.18 -6.50
CA GLU A 197 -30.72 0.56 -5.44
C GLU A 197 -31.19 -0.85 -5.07
N LYS A 198 -32.51 -1.07 -4.95
CA LYS A 198 -33.08 -2.39 -4.62
C LYS A 198 -32.83 -3.37 -5.76
N GLU A 199 -33.01 -2.94 -7.00
CA GLU A 199 -32.74 -3.78 -8.17
C GLU A 199 -31.26 -4.08 -8.35
N GLN A 200 -30.38 -3.09 -8.12
CA GLN A 200 -28.94 -3.32 -8.11
C GLN A 200 -28.53 -4.40 -7.09
N ARG A 201 -29.14 -4.40 -5.89
CA ARG A 201 -28.88 -5.44 -4.87
C ARG A 201 -29.37 -6.81 -5.33
N LYS A 202 -30.54 -6.89 -5.96
CA LYS A 202 -31.12 -8.13 -6.50
C LYS A 202 -30.24 -8.72 -7.61
N THR A 203 -29.84 -7.90 -8.59
CA THR A 203 -28.95 -8.35 -9.67
C THR A 203 -27.57 -8.71 -9.15
N ALA A 204 -27.03 -7.97 -8.18
CA ALA A 204 -25.75 -8.31 -7.56
C ALA A 204 -25.79 -9.65 -6.80
N ALA A 205 -26.88 -9.95 -6.11
CA ALA A 205 -27.08 -11.24 -5.46
C ALA A 205 -27.19 -12.39 -6.49
N MET A 206 -27.85 -12.14 -7.62
CA MET A 206 -27.93 -13.10 -8.73
C MET A 206 -26.55 -13.38 -9.34
N VAL A 207 -25.75 -12.35 -9.59
CA VAL A 207 -24.35 -12.48 -10.06
C VAL A 207 -23.54 -13.36 -9.11
N LEU A 208 -23.59 -13.09 -7.80
CA LEU A 208 -22.88 -13.89 -6.81
C LEU A 208 -23.33 -15.35 -6.78
N ARG A 209 -24.64 -15.61 -6.92
CA ARG A 209 -25.20 -16.96 -6.94
C ARG A 209 -24.73 -17.73 -8.19
N LEU A 210 -24.88 -17.14 -9.37
CA LEU A 210 -24.49 -17.75 -10.64
C LEU A 210 -22.97 -17.97 -10.70
N ALA A 211 -22.18 -16.98 -10.28
CA ALA A 211 -20.73 -17.09 -10.23
C ALA A 211 -20.26 -18.23 -9.33
N ARG A 212 -20.88 -18.44 -8.15
CA ARG A 212 -20.53 -19.57 -7.28
C ARG A 212 -20.82 -20.92 -7.94
N THR A 213 -21.96 -21.06 -8.61
CA THR A 213 -22.32 -22.31 -9.30
C THR A 213 -21.32 -22.63 -10.40
N LEU A 214 -20.95 -21.63 -11.22
CA LEU A 214 -20.04 -21.82 -12.36
C LEU A 214 -18.58 -22.00 -11.91
N GLN A 215 -18.13 -21.28 -10.87
CA GLN A 215 -16.77 -21.43 -10.32
C GLN A 215 -16.55 -22.76 -9.59
N SER A 216 -17.62 -23.41 -9.12
CA SER A 216 -17.53 -24.74 -8.49
C SER A 216 -17.46 -25.90 -9.47
N SER A 217 -17.72 -25.64 -10.76
CA SER A 217 -17.63 -26.66 -11.80
C SER A 217 -16.20 -26.76 -12.35
N ASN A 218 -15.71 -27.99 -12.45
CA ASN A 218 -14.42 -28.30 -13.08
C ASN A 218 -14.56 -28.61 -14.58
N ASP A 219 -15.76 -28.49 -15.17
CA ASP A 219 -15.96 -28.76 -16.59
C ASP A 219 -15.53 -27.54 -17.44
N PRO A 220 -14.59 -27.71 -18.39
CA PRO A 220 -14.21 -26.70 -19.39
C PRO A 220 -15.39 -25.98 -20.06
N LYS A 221 -16.51 -26.70 -20.26
CA LYS A 221 -17.72 -26.17 -20.90
C LYS A 221 -18.47 -25.16 -20.04
N ASP A 222 -18.26 -25.16 -18.72
CA ASP A 222 -18.92 -24.24 -17.80
C ASP A 222 -18.21 -22.88 -17.68
N LEU A 223 -16.95 -22.80 -18.11
CA LEU A 223 -16.19 -21.55 -18.22
C LEU A 223 -16.20 -20.95 -19.63
N SER A 224 -16.75 -21.68 -20.60
CA SER A 224 -16.86 -21.22 -21.98
C SER A 224 -17.95 -20.16 -22.14
N PRO A 225 -17.71 -19.07 -22.89
CA PRO A 225 -18.74 -18.11 -23.24
C PRO A 225 -19.90 -18.69 -24.07
N SER A 226 -19.77 -19.92 -24.59
CA SER A 226 -20.84 -20.63 -25.30
C SER A 226 -21.92 -21.26 -24.41
N ASN A 227 -21.82 -21.12 -23.08
CA ASN A 227 -22.78 -21.67 -22.13
C ASN A 227 -23.91 -20.66 -21.84
N GLU A 228 -25.17 -21.09 -21.95
CA GLU A 228 -26.34 -20.22 -21.70
C GLU A 228 -26.32 -19.60 -20.29
N LYS A 229 -25.87 -20.35 -19.28
CA LYS A 229 -25.73 -19.82 -17.90
C LYS A 229 -24.63 -18.78 -17.77
N TRP A 230 -23.61 -18.87 -18.62
CA TRP A 230 -22.53 -17.89 -18.67
C TRP A 230 -23.02 -16.58 -19.29
N GLU A 231 -23.80 -16.65 -20.37
CA GLU A 231 -24.43 -15.47 -20.96
C GLU A 231 -25.42 -14.80 -19.98
N GLU A 232 -26.20 -15.60 -19.25
CA GLU A 232 -27.07 -15.11 -18.17
C GLU A 232 -26.29 -14.36 -17.08
N LEU A 233 -25.13 -14.90 -16.65
CA LEU A 233 -24.23 -14.24 -15.71
C LEU A 233 -23.71 -12.91 -16.27
N MET A 234 -23.22 -12.91 -17.50
CA MET A 234 -22.66 -11.71 -18.15
C MET A 234 -23.74 -10.62 -18.30
N GLN A 235 -24.97 -11.00 -18.67
CA GLN A 235 -26.10 -10.07 -18.72
C GLN A 235 -26.45 -9.52 -17.33
N ALA A 236 -26.43 -10.35 -16.29
CA ALA A 236 -26.66 -9.88 -14.91
C ALA A 236 -25.58 -8.88 -14.44
N VAL A 237 -24.32 -9.05 -14.88
CA VAL A 237 -23.26 -8.06 -14.64
C VAL A 237 -23.54 -6.74 -15.39
N ARG A 238 -23.94 -6.80 -16.67
CA ARG A 238 -24.31 -5.59 -17.44
C ARG A 238 -25.48 -4.84 -16.80
N ASN A 239 -26.49 -5.57 -16.33
CA ASN A 239 -27.64 -5.00 -15.65
C ASN A 239 -27.21 -4.30 -14.36
N THR A 240 -26.38 -4.97 -13.54
CA THR A 240 -25.83 -4.39 -12.30
C THR A 240 -24.97 -3.16 -12.57
N TYR A 241 -24.17 -3.17 -13.65
CA TYR A 241 -23.37 -2.02 -14.06
C TYR A 241 -24.25 -0.84 -14.49
N SER A 242 -25.33 -1.11 -15.22
CA SER A 242 -26.27 -0.08 -15.67
C SER A 242 -26.90 0.64 -14.48
N TYR A 243 -27.35 -0.11 -13.46
CA TYR A 243 -27.84 0.50 -12.21
C TYR A 243 -26.75 1.27 -11.46
N PHE A 244 -25.50 0.78 -11.43
CA PHE A 244 -24.38 1.51 -10.84
C PHE A 244 -24.15 2.89 -11.49
N THR A 245 -24.36 3.04 -12.80
CA THR A 245 -24.18 4.34 -13.46
C THR A 245 -25.15 5.40 -12.96
N VAL A 246 -26.28 5.00 -12.38
CA VAL A 246 -27.30 5.87 -11.78
C VAL A 246 -27.06 6.04 -10.28
N THR A 247 -26.88 4.95 -9.54
CA THR A 247 -26.78 5.00 -8.07
C THR A 247 -25.42 5.48 -7.56
N GLY A 248 -24.36 5.29 -8.35
CA GLY A 248 -22.97 5.51 -7.92
C GLY A 248 -22.48 4.53 -6.84
N LYS A 249 -23.32 3.61 -6.34
CA LYS A 249 -22.99 2.68 -5.26
C LYS A 249 -22.33 1.41 -5.80
N ARG A 250 -21.12 1.10 -5.35
CA ARG A 250 -20.40 -0.09 -5.82
C ARG A 250 -21.04 -1.37 -5.25
N PRO A 251 -21.25 -2.42 -6.07
CA PRO A 251 -21.78 -3.68 -5.57
C PRO A 251 -20.72 -4.44 -4.76
N SER A 252 -21.17 -5.33 -3.87
CA SER A 252 -20.31 -6.06 -2.92
C SER A 252 -19.20 -6.87 -3.60
N PHE A 253 -19.45 -7.44 -4.77
CA PHE A 253 -18.45 -8.21 -5.54
C PHE A 253 -17.40 -7.32 -6.22
N ILE A 254 -17.56 -5.99 -6.21
CA ILE A 254 -16.55 -5.01 -6.65
C ILE A 254 -15.83 -4.39 -5.44
N GLU A 255 -16.53 -4.19 -4.32
CA GLU A 255 -15.91 -3.69 -3.08
C GLU A 255 -14.98 -4.72 -2.43
N LYS A 256 -15.37 -6.00 -2.42
CA LYS A 256 -14.58 -7.12 -1.88
C LYS A 256 -14.56 -8.27 -2.88
N PRO A 257 -13.88 -8.11 -4.02
CA PRO A 257 -13.88 -9.10 -5.07
C PRO A 257 -13.06 -10.34 -4.66
N SER A 258 -13.45 -11.51 -5.17
CA SER A 258 -12.60 -12.70 -5.15
C SER A 258 -11.77 -12.77 -6.44
N ALA A 259 -10.56 -13.32 -6.37
CA ALA A 259 -9.71 -13.46 -7.56
C ALA A 259 -10.40 -14.23 -8.71
N PRO A 260 -11.10 -15.37 -8.48
CA PRO A 260 -11.85 -16.05 -9.54
C PRO A 260 -12.97 -15.18 -10.14
N MET A 261 -13.63 -14.34 -9.34
CA MET A 261 -14.66 -13.43 -9.85
C MET A 261 -14.06 -12.38 -10.79
N VAL A 262 -12.94 -11.78 -10.41
CA VAL A 262 -12.28 -10.78 -11.26
C VAL A 262 -11.76 -11.42 -12.54
N VAL A 263 -11.03 -12.51 -12.43
CA VAL A 263 -10.37 -13.14 -13.58
C VAL A 263 -11.37 -13.75 -14.55
N ASN A 264 -12.32 -14.54 -14.05
CA ASN A 264 -13.20 -15.30 -14.94
C ASN A 264 -14.37 -14.45 -15.44
N VAL A 265 -14.93 -13.55 -14.63
CA VAL A 265 -16.19 -12.85 -14.96
C VAL A 265 -15.95 -11.39 -15.35
N LEU A 266 -15.22 -10.63 -14.54
CA LEU A 266 -15.12 -9.17 -14.73
C LEU A 266 -14.09 -8.77 -15.79
N TYR A 267 -12.94 -9.44 -15.85
CA TYR A 267 -11.86 -9.08 -16.78
C TYR A 267 -12.25 -9.21 -18.26
N PRO A 268 -12.97 -10.28 -18.70
CA PRO A 268 -13.49 -10.34 -20.07
C PRO A 268 -14.44 -9.18 -20.40
N MET A 269 -15.10 -8.60 -19.40
CA MET A 269 -16.03 -7.49 -19.58
C MET A 269 -15.39 -6.11 -19.46
N ARG A 270 -14.10 -5.99 -19.11
CA ARG A 270 -13.47 -4.72 -18.70
C ARG A 270 -13.73 -3.52 -19.62
N ASN A 271 -13.79 -3.75 -20.94
CA ASN A 271 -14.06 -2.71 -21.94
C ASN A 271 -15.51 -2.19 -21.90
N THR A 272 -16.44 -3.00 -21.41
CA THR A 272 -17.88 -2.67 -21.30
C THR A 272 -18.25 -2.07 -19.94
N ILE A 273 -17.36 -2.19 -18.94
CA ILE A 273 -17.56 -1.69 -17.58
C ILE A 273 -16.38 -0.80 -17.11
N PRO A 274 -16.00 0.24 -17.89
CA PRO A 274 -14.77 1.00 -17.65
C PRO A 274 -14.71 1.70 -16.29
N ASN A 275 -15.84 2.13 -15.74
CA ASN A 275 -15.89 2.90 -14.49
C ASN A 275 -15.46 2.09 -13.25
N TRP A 276 -15.48 0.76 -13.34
CA TRP A 276 -15.03 -0.11 -12.26
C TRP A 276 -13.52 -0.38 -12.28
N LYS A 277 -12.77 0.13 -13.28
CA LYS A 277 -11.30 0.06 -13.37
C LYS A 277 -10.73 -1.33 -13.05
N ILE A 278 -11.22 -2.35 -13.75
CA ILE A 278 -10.92 -3.76 -13.44
C ILE A 278 -9.41 -4.05 -13.39
N ASP A 279 -8.60 -3.46 -14.26
CA ASP A 279 -7.14 -3.67 -14.27
C ASP A 279 -6.49 -3.25 -12.94
N SER A 280 -6.92 -2.13 -12.36
CA SER A 280 -6.43 -1.70 -11.03
C SER A 280 -6.92 -2.62 -9.91
N LEU A 281 -8.11 -3.20 -10.07
CA LEU A 281 -8.69 -4.13 -9.11
C LEU A 281 -7.91 -5.45 -9.09
N VAL A 282 -7.49 -5.95 -10.25
CA VAL A 282 -6.63 -7.14 -10.40
C VAL A 282 -5.36 -6.97 -9.58
N LEU A 283 -4.66 -5.83 -9.75
CA LEU A 283 -3.38 -5.57 -9.10
C LEU A 283 -3.50 -5.36 -7.58
N SER A 284 -4.69 -5.00 -7.09
CA SER A 284 -4.96 -4.84 -5.65
C SER A 284 -5.19 -6.16 -4.90
N LEU A 285 -5.46 -7.25 -5.61
CA LEU A 285 -5.79 -8.54 -5.02
C LEU A 285 -4.54 -9.37 -4.71
N PRO A 286 -4.63 -10.37 -3.82
CA PRO A 286 -3.53 -11.31 -3.58
C PRO A 286 -3.10 -11.99 -4.89
N ILE A 287 -1.94 -11.59 -5.40
CA ILE A 287 -1.42 -11.97 -6.72
C ILE A 287 -1.42 -13.48 -6.92
N GLY A 288 -1.11 -14.23 -5.85
CA GLY A 288 -1.10 -15.68 -5.84
C GLY A 288 -2.38 -16.29 -6.41
N LYS A 289 -3.54 -15.86 -5.85
CA LYS A 289 -4.86 -16.37 -6.25
C LYS A 289 -5.27 -15.91 -7.65
N VAL A 290 -4.81 -14.73 -8.06
CA VAL A 290 -5.08 -14.17 -9.39
C VAL A 290 -4.34 -14.97 -10.46
N VAL A 291 -3.05 -15.25 -10.25
CA VAL A 291 -2.24 -16.05 -11.17
C VAL A 291 -2.83 -17.45 -11.33
N THR A 292 -3.16 -18.14 -10.23
CA THR A 292 -3.77 -19.48 -10.29
C THR A 292 -5.06 -19.49 -11.11
N ALA A 293 -5.94 -18.49 -10.89
CA ALA A 293 -7.19 -18.39 -11.65
C ALA A 293 -6.93 -18.09 -13.14
N ALA A 294 -5.98 -17.20 -13.44
CA ALA A 294 -5.63 -16.83 -14.81
C ALA A 294 -5.03 -18.01 -15.58
N CYS A 295 -4.13 -18.77 -14.95
CA CYS A 295 -3.52 -19.95 -15.56
C CYS A 295 -4.56 -21.04 -15.84
N LYS A 296 -5.46 -21.31 -14.88
CA LYS A 296 -6.55 -22.27 -15.07
C LYS A 296 -7.47 -21.86 -16.22
N ARG A 297 -7.87 -20.60 -16.30
CA ARG A 297 -8.69 -20.08 -17.41
C ARG A 297 -8.00 -20.27 -18.75
N GLN A 298 -6.72 -19.90 -18.85
CA GLN A 298 -5.98 -19.98 -20.09
C GLN A 298 -5.75 -21.42 -20.57
N ASN A 299 -5.42 -22.35 -19.65
CA ASN A 299 -5.31 -23.77 -19.97
C ASN A 299 -6.61 -24.37 -20.54
N VAL A 300 -7.76 -23.81 -20.17
CA VAL A 300 -9.09 -24.30 -20.56
C VAL A 300 -9.57 -23.66 -21.87
N LEU A 301 -9.44 -22.33 -22.00
CA LEU A 301 -10.07 -21.57 -23.08
C LEU A 301 -9.10 -21.18 -24.20
N ASN A 302 -7.79 -21.16 -23.94
CA ASN A 302 -6.74 -20.74 -24.89
C ASN A 302 -7.08 -19.42 -25.61
N GLU A 303 -7.42 -18.38 -24.84
CA GLU A 303 -7.83 -17.08 -25.37
C GLU A 303 -6.62 -16.23 -25.79
N LYS A 304 -6.78 -15.37 -26.80
CA LYS A 304 -5.74 -14.39 -27.17
C LYS A 304 -5.68 -13.20 -26.21
N ASP A 305 -6.84 -12.74 -25.74
CA ASP A 305 -6.95 -11.60 -24.82
C ASP A 305 -6.86 -12.07 -23.36
N THR A 306 -5.64 -12.19 -22.84
CA THR A 306 -5.39 -12.77 -21.52
C THR A 306 -5.07 -11.72 -20.46
N LEU A 307 -5.18 -12.11 -19.18
CA LEU A 307 -4.78 -11.27 -18.05
C LEU A 307 -3.26 -11.22 -17.84
N LEU A 308 -2.53 -12.19 -18.39
CA LEU A 308 -1.12 -12.44 -18.10
C LEU A 308 -0.19 -11.24 -18.42
N PRO A 309 -0.37 -10.49 -19.52
CA PRO A 309 0.44 -9.30 -19.79
C PRO A 309 0.32 -8.22 -18.71
N LEU A 310 -0.88 -8.04 -18.13
CA LEU A 310 -1.10 -7.09 -17.03
C LEU A 310 -0.33 -7.54 -15.77
N LEU A 311 -0.28 -8.84 -15.53
CA LEU A 311 0.40 -9.40 -14.36
C LEU A 311 1.91 -9.19 -14.42
N HIS A 312 2.54 -9.18 -15.61
CA HIS A 312 3.99 -8.95 -15.76
C HIS A 312 4.48 -7.67 -15.07
N GLY A 313 3.66 -6.62 -15.03
CA GLY A 313 4.00 -5.36 -14.33
C GLY A 313 3.85 -5.43 -12.81
N GLY A 314 2.97 -6.31 -12.31
CA GLY A 314 2.67 -6.46 -10.87
C GLY A 314 3.42 -7.58 -10.17
N MET A 315 4.04 -8.52 -10.91
CA MET A 315 4.78 -9.64 -10.32
C MET A 315 6.04 -9.19 -9.58
N ARG A 316 6.35 -9.86 -8.47
CA ARG A 316 7.54 -9.60 -7.64
C ARG A 316 8.41 -10.84 -7.53
N CYS A 317 9.72 -10.63 -7.38
CA CYS A 317 10.70 -11.71 -7.17
C CYS A 317 10.26 -12.59 -5.99
N GLY A 318 9.99 -13.86 -6.30
CA GLY A 318 9.60 -14.88 -5.33
C GLY A 318 8.10 -15.07 -5.10
N ASP A 319 7.21 -14.30 -5.76
CA ASP A 319 5.75 -14.48 -5.65
C ASP A 319 5.31 -15.90 -6.04
N LEU A 320 5.97 -16.51 -7.03
CA LEU A 320 5.66 -17.87 -7.50
C LEU A 320 6.43 -18.98 -6.77
N GLY A 321 7.25 -18.63 -5.76
CA GLY A 321 8.13 -19.60 -5.09
C GLY A 321 7.40 -20.70 -4.30
N SER A 322 6.11 -20.55 -4.02
CA SER A 322 5.27 -21.52 -3.31
C SER A 322 4.21 -22.20 -4.19
N PHE A 323 4.24 -21.97 -5.50
CA PHE A 323 3.25 -22.52 -6.41
C PHE A 323 3.53 -23.98 -6.72
N GLU A 324 2.47 -24.78 -6.80
CA GLU A 324 2.54 -26.14 -7.32
C GLU A 324 2.35 -26.14 -8.84
N SER A 325 2.81 -27.19 -9.53
CA SER A 325 2.68 -27.29 -10.99
C SER A 325 1.22 -27.20 -11.47
N MET A 326 0.25 -27.60 -10.65
CA MET A 326 -1.18 -27.53 -10.96
C MET A 326 -1.76 -26.11 -10.95
N ASP A 327 -1.04 -25.13 -10.38
CA ASP A 327 -1.46 -23.74 -10.32
C ASP A 327 -0.96 -22.91 -11.51
N LEU A 328 -0.11 -23.50 -12.35
CA LEU A 328 0.59 -22.85 -13.47
C LEU A 328 0.03 -23.31 -14.83
N LEU A 329 0.50 -22.65 -15.90
CA LEU A 329 0.18 -23.07 -17.27
C LEU A 329 0.87 -24.37 -17.63
N ASN A 330 0.21 -25.17 -18.46
CA ASN A 330 0.85 -26.31 -19.11
C ASN A 330 2.08 -25.87 -19.93
N ASP A 331 2.98 -26.80 -20.21
CA ASP A 331 4.19 -26.50 -20.97
C ASP A 331 3.86 -25.94 -22.36
N ILE A 332 4.49 -24.81 -22.67
CA ILE A 332 4.27 -24.09 -23.92
C ILE A 332 5.22 -24.65 -24.99
N PRO A 333 4.71 -25.12 -26.14
CA PRO A 333 5.53 -25.61 -27.22
C PRO A 333 6.17 -24.42 -27.96
N VAL A 334 7.28 -23.88 -27.42
CA VAL A 334 7.93 -22.66 -27.91
C VAL A 334 8.18 -22.71 -29.42
N ALA A 335 8.65 -23.84 -29.95
CA ALA A 335 8.94 -23.98 -31.38
C ALA A 335 7.73 -23.76 -32.33
N ASN A 336 6.51 -23.99 -31.83
CA ASN A 336 5.28 -23.99 -32.64
C ASN A 336 4.29 -22.87 -32.24
N SER A 337 4.65 -22.03 -31.28
CA SER A 337 3.77 -20.99 -30.73
C SER A 337 4.01 -19.65 -31.41
N GLU A 338 2.99 -18.77 -31.46
CA GLU A 338 3.19 -17.38 -31.86
C GLU A 338 4.16 -16.70 -30.87
N ILE A 339 5.05 -15.83 -31.35
CA ILE A 339 6.05 -15.17 -30.50
C ILE A 339 5.37 -14.41 -29.35
N GLU A 340 4.23 -13.77 -29.61
CA GLU A 340 3.49 -13.04 -28.58
C GLU A 340 2.96 -13.94 -27.45
N ASP A 341 2.52 -15.15 -27.79
CA ASP A 341 2.08 -16.13 -26.79
C ASP A 341 3.26 -16.55 -25.91
N VAL A 342 4.43 -16.82 -26.50
CA VAL A 342 5.65 -17.13 -25.74
C VAL A 342 6.05 -15.96 -24.84
N LEU A 343 6.02 -14.73 -25.36
CA LEU A 343 6.40 -13.53 -24.62
C LEU A 343 5.50 -13.24 -23.42
N THR A 344 4.24 -13.67 -23.46
CA THR A 344 3.24 -13.34 -22.44
C THR A 344 3.01 -14.49 -21.45
N GLN A 345 3.08 -15.74 -21.91
CA GLN A 345 2.67 -16.90 -21.14
C GLN A 345 3.84 -17.69 -20.55
N LEU A 346 5.03 -17.69 -21.18
CA LEU A 346 6.14 -18.56 -20.78
C LEU A 346 6.54 -18.45 -19.30
N PRO A 347 6.67 -17.26 -18.70
CA PRO A 347 7.02 -17.13 -17.28
C PRO A 347 6.01 -17.76 -16.30
N PHE A 348 4.80 -18.08 -16.76
CA PHE A 348 3.75 -18.73 -15.96
C PHE A 348 3.62 -20.23 -16.25
N SER A 349 4.47 -20.79 -17.11
CA SER A 349 4.43 -22.21 -17.49
C SER A 349 5.22 -23.09 -16.53
N VAL A 350 4.77 -24.33 -16.33
CA VAL A 350 5.45 -25.31 -15.49
C VAL A 350 6.91 -25.50 -15.91
N GLY A 351 7.17 -25.63 -17.21
CA GLY A 351 8.50 -25.86 -17.78
C GLY A 351 9.48 -24.72 -17.53
N TRP A 352 9.01 -23.49 -17.34
CA TRP A 352 9.86 -22.34 -16.97
C TRP A 352 10.35 -22.42 -15.52
N HIS A 353 9.59 -23.06 -14.63
CA HIS A 353 9.94 -23.25 -13.23
C HIS A 353 10.68 -24.57 -12.93
N GLN A 354 10.69 -25.51 -13.88
CA GLN A 354 11.54 -26.70 -13.81
C GLN A 354 13.01 -26.31 -13.96
N GLN A 355 13.88 -26.77 -13.06
CA GLN A 355 15.32 -26.47 -13.13
C GLN A 355 16.01 -27.27 -14.25
N ASN A 356 17.02 -26.67 -14.89
CA ASN A 356 17.82 -27.28 -15.97
C ASN A 356 17.00 -27.78 -17.17
N ASN A 357 15.97 -27.06 -17.58
CA ASN A 357 15.18 -27.37 -18.77
C ASN A 357 15.94 -26.98 -20.06
N ILE A 358 16.82 -27.89 -20.50
CA ILE A 358 17.67 -27.69 -21.69
C ILE A 358 16.81 -27.56 -22.97
N GLY A 359 15.72 -28.32 -23.08
CA GLY A 359 14.84 -28.27 -24.26
C GLY A 359 14.19 -26.89 -24.43
N LEU A 360 13.65 -26.32 -23.35
CA LEU A 360 13.06 -24.98 -23.36
C LEU A 360 14.09 -23.92 -23.76
N THR A 361 15.27 -23.95 -23.14
CA THR A 361 16.31 -22.94 -23.37
C THR A 361 16.87 -23.00 -24.79
N GLN A 362 17.05 -24.20 -25.35
CA GLN A 362 17.43 -24.37 -26.76
C GLN A 362 16.37 -23.84 -27.73
N GLN A 363 15.09 -24.16 -27.50
CA GLN A 363 14.00 -23.68 -28.36
C GLN A 363 13.87 -22.15 -28.32
N LEU A 364 13.95 -21.55 -27.13
CA LEU A 364 13.83 -20.11 -26.96
C LEU A 364 15.02 -19.34 -27.56
N THR A 365 16.25 -19.84 -27.35
CA THR A 365 17.45 -19.21 -27.91
C THR A 365 17.51 -19.34 -29.44
N GLN A 366 17.03 -20.47 -30.00
CA GLN A 366 16.89 -20.63 -31.44
C GLN A 366 15.81 -19.71 -32.03
N MET A 367 14.68 -19.53 -31.33
CA MET A 367 13.65 -18.56 -31.72
C MET A 367 14.24 -17.15 -31.77
N LEU A 368 14.96 -16.73 -30.73
CA LEU A 368 15.63 -15.42 -30.72
C LEU A 368 16.60 -15.26 -31.89
N HIS A 369 17.45 -16.25 -32.13
CA HIS A 369 18.40 -16.22 -33.25
C HIS A 369 17.68 -16.07 -34.60
N ASN A 370 16.67 -16.90 -34.86
CA ASN A 370 15.93 -16.86 -36.12
C ASN A 370 15.19 -15.53 -36.32
N THR A 371 14.50 -15.02 -35.30
CA THR A 371 13.78 -13.74 -35.37
C THR A 371 14.73 -12.56 -35.60
N SER A 372 15.89 -12.56 -34.93
CA SER A 372 16.90 -11.51 -35.11
C SER A 372 17.47 -11.43 -36.54
N GLN A 373 17.51 -12.56 -37.25
CA GLN A 373 18.01 -12.65 -38.63
C GLN A 373 16.93 -12.41 -39.68
N GLN A 374 15.72 -12.91 -39.46
CA GLN A 374 14.63 -12.90 -40.45
C GLN A 374 13.84 -11.58 -40.48
N SER A 375 13.68 -10.92 -39.32
CA SER A 375 12.84 -9.73 -39.18
C SER A 375 13.52 -8.63 -38.35
N PRO A 376 14.67 -8.09 -38.79
CA PRO A 376 15.47 -7.13 -38.00
C PRO A 376 14.77 -5.78 -37.76
N GLU A 377 13.70 -5.48 -38.50
CA GLU A 377 12.93 -4.24 -38.36
C GLU A 377 12.02 -4.24 -37.12
N ASP A 378 11.64 -5.41 -36.58
CA ASP A 378 10.78 -5.52 -35.39
C ASP A 378 11.58 -5.43 -34.08
N LYS A 379 12.17 -4.24 -33.86
CA LYS A 379 13.06 -3.97 -32.72
C LYS A 379 12.40 -4.22 -31.37
N THR A 380 11.10 -3.95 -31.23
CA THR A 380 10.36 -4.08 -29.97
C THR A 380 10.19 -5.55 -29.58
N THR A 381 9.74 -6.40 -30.52
CA THR A 381 9.57 -7.83 -30.28
C THR A 381 10.91 -8.49 -29.98
N ILE A 382 11.97 -8.13 -30.72
CA ILE A 382 13.32 -8.64 -30.47
C ILE A 382 13.81 -8.22 -29.07
N ALA A 383 13.62 -6.97 -28.66
CA ALA A 383 14.01 -6.50 -27.32
C ALA A 383 13.30 -7.26 -26.20
N ARG A 384 11.99 -7.51 -26.33
CA ARG A 384 11.23 -8.35 -25.38
C ARG A 384 11.73 -9.79 -25.35
N LEU A 385 12.05 -10.36 -26.51
CA LEU A 385 12.54 -11.73 -26.63
C LEU A 385 13.96 -11.89 -26.05
N VAL A 386 14.84 -10.90 -26.23
CA VAL A 386 16.16 -10.82 -25.57
C VAL A 386 15.98 -10.81 -24.05
N ALA A 387 15.09 -9.96 -23.54
CA ALA A 387 14.82 -9.86 -22.11
C ALA A 387 14.27 -11.17 -21.51
N LEU A 388 13.29 -11.78 -22.16
CA LEU A 388 12.74 -13.08 -21.74
C LEU A 388 13.79 -14.19 -21.81
N THR A 389 14.60 -14.23 -22.86
CA THR A 389 15.65 -15.25 -23.03
C THR A 389 16.72 -15.12 -21.95
N ALA A 390 17.17 -13.90 -21.66
CA ALA A 390 18.13 -13.63 -20.59
C ALA A 390 17.57 -14.08 -19.22
N ALA A 391 16.34 -13.66 -18.89
CA ALA A 391 15.68 -14.04 -17.64
C ALA A 391 15.50 -15.57 -17.52
N THR A 392 15.14 -16.23 -18.62
CA THR A 392 15.00 -17.70 -18.66
C THR A 392 16.35 -18.38 -18.43
N LEU A 393 17.43 -17.95 -19.08
CA LEU A 393 18.76 -18.52 -18.85
C LEU A 393 19.23 -18.33 -17.41
N PHE A 394 19.02 -17.14 -16.82
CA PHE A 394 19.37 -16.88 -15.42
C PHE A 394 18.52 -17.66 -14.41
N ASN A 395 17.27 -17.98 -14.77
CA ASN A 395 16.42 -18.84 -13.97
C ASN A 395 16.79 -20.33 -14.10
N GLN A 396 17.23 -20.75 -15.28
CA GLN A 396 17.45 -22.17 -15.57
C GLN A 396 18.81 -22.69 -15.12
N PHE A 397 19.82 -21.81 -15.08
CA PHE A 397 21.20 -22.19 -14.78
C PHE A 397 21.79 -21.34 -13.65
N GLU A 398 22.69 -21.95 -12.87
CA GLU A 398 23.54 -21.23 -11.92
C GLU A 398 24.78 -20.66 -12.64
N PRO A 399 25.38 -19.55 -12.17
CA PRO A 399 26.59 -19.00 -12.81
C PRO A 399 27.78 -19.97 -12.88
N SER A 400 27.85 -20.95 -11.96
CA SER A 400 28.87 -22.01 -11.96
C SER A 400 28.71 -23.00 -13.11
N GLN A 401 27.50 -23.15 -13.66
CA GLN A 401 27.24 -23.95 -14.86
C GLN A 401 27.52 -23.09 -16.08
N THR A 402 28.81 -22.93 -16.39
CA THR A 402 29.23 -21.92 -17.36
C THR A 402 28.76 -22.21 -18.77
N ASN A 403 28.70 -23.48 -19.18
CA ASN A 403 28.49 -23.86 -20.58
C ASN A 403 27.18 -24.62 -20.79
N THR A 404 26.41 -24.17 -21.77
CA THR A 404 25.24 -24.88 -22.27
C THR A 404 25.18 -24.79 -23.80
N SER A 405 24.35 -25.64 -24.40
CA SER A 405 24.20 -25.75 -25.85
C SER A 405 23.36 -24.57 -26.38
N LEU A 406 24.03 -23.57 -26.94
CA LEU A 406 23.46 -22.31 -27.43
C LEU A 406 23.79 -22.09 -28.91
N PRO A 407 22.92 -21.40 -29.68
CA PRO A 407 23.17 -21.15 -31.09
C PRO A 407 24.37 -20.20 -31.28
N ASN A 408 25.27 -20.55 -32.20
CA ASN A 408 26.34 -19.67 -32.66
C ASN A 408 25.83 -18.67 -33.71
N SER A 409 26.72 -17.87 -34.29
CA SER A 409 26.37 -16.89 -35.34
C SER A 409 25.73 -17.51 -36.59
N ASN A 410 25.93 -18.81 -36.81
CA ASN A 410 25.37 -19.56 -37.94
C ASN A 410 24.12 -20.37 -37.54
N GLY A 411 23.60 -20.16 -36.32
CA GLY A 411 22.42 -20.85 -35.80
C GLY A 411 22.67 -22.31 -35.39
N GLN A 412 23.91 -22.78 -35.37
CA GLN A 412 24.24 -24.14 -34.92
C GLN A 412 24.46 -24.17 -33.41
N LEU A 413 23.85 -25.14 -32.74
CA LEU A 413 24.00 -25.34 -31.30
C LEU A 413 25.42 -25.78 -30.93
N GLN A 414 26.09 -24.99 -30.09
CA GLN A 414 27.44 -25.26 -29.57
C GLN A 414 27.49 -24.96 -28.07
N ASN A 415 28.39 -25.64 -27.34
CA ASN A 415 28.60 -25.34 -25.93
C ASN A 415 29.25 -23.97 -25.78
N GLN A 416 28.50 -23.00 -25.25
CA GLN A 416 28.94 -21.62 -25.09
C GLN A 416 28.70 -21.13 -23.68
N ASN A 417 29.51 -20.15 -23.26
CA ASN A 417 29.34 -19.51 -21.97
C ASN A 417 28.07 -18.64 -21.95
N ILE A 418 27.16 -18.87 -21.00
CA ILE A 418 25.85 -18.18 -20.95
C ILE A 418 26.02 -16.65 -20.86
N ALA A 419 26.83 -16.16 -19.93
CA ALA A 419 27.01 -14.71 -19.75
C ALA A 419 27.65 -14.05 -20.98
N SER A 420 28.63 -14.72 -21.58
CA SER A 420 29.31 -14.26 -22.80
C SER A 420 28.40 -14.28 -24.03
N TRP A 421 27.38 -15.15 -24.03
CA TRP A 421 26.39 -15.24 -25.09
C TRP A 421 25.27 -14.19 -24.92
N VAL A 422 24.79 -13.98 -23.69
CA VAL A 422 23.70 -13.03 -23.39
C VAL A 422 24.16 -11.57 -23.52
N ALA A 423 25.37 -11.24 -23.06
CA ALA A 423 25.85 -9.86 -23.01
C ALA A 423 25.82 -9.13 -24.38
N PRO A 424 26.29 -9.73 -25.49
CA PRO A 424 26.19 -9.12 -26.81
C PRO A 424 24.76 -8.80 -27.25
N TYR A 425 23.78 -9.68 -26.97
CA TYR A 425 22.38 -9.43 -27.33
C TYR A 425 21.78 -8.27 -26.54
N ILE A 426 22.08 -8.15 -25.25
CA ILE A 426 21.63 -7.02 -24.43
C ILE A 426 22.26 -5.72 -24.94
N SER A 427 23.56 -5.72 -25.25
CA SER A 427 24.27 -4.53 -25.75
C SER A 427 23.82 -4.10 -27.15
N GLN A 428 23.49 -5.06 -28.03
CA GLN A 428 22.99 -4.78 -29.39
C GLN A 428 21.54 -4.28 -29.39
N HIS A 429 20.75 -4.64 -28.37
CA HIS A 429 19.35 -4.28 -28.22
C HIS A 429 19.11 -3.54 -26.89
N PRO A 430 19.57 -2.28 -26.74
CA PRO A 430 19.50 -1.55 -25.48
C PRO A 430 18.06 -1.35 -24.97
N ASP A 431 17.06 -1.35 -25.85
CA ASP A 431 15.64 -1.31 -25.47
C ASP A 431 15.19 -2.52 -24.62
N ALA A 432 15.94 -3.64 -24.63
CA ALA A 432 15.66 -4.80 -23.80
C ALA A 432 15.68 -4.46 -22.29
N SER A 433 16.49 -3.48 -21.88
CA SER A 433 16.54 -2.96 -20.50
C SER A 433 15.17 -2.53 -19.97
N LYS A 434 14.28 -2.02 -20.84
CA LYS A 434 12.93 -1.57 -20.47
C LYS A 434 12.03 -2.72 -20.02
N TYR A 435 12.25 -3.92 -20.59
CA TYR A 435 11.42 -5.11 -20.37
C TYR A 435 12.06 -6.09 -19.38
N LEU A 436 13.39 -6.07 -19.24
CA LEU A 436 14.16 -6.99 -18.42
C LEU A 436 13.64 -7.08 -16.97
N PRO A 437 13.32 -5.99 -16.26
CA PRO A 437 12.76 -6.05 -14.90
C PRO A 437 11.46 -6.86 -14.79
N ASN A 438 10.58 -6.79 -15.81
CA ASN A 438 9.31 -7.54 -15.79
C ASN A 438 9.50 -9.05 -15.93
N TYR A 439 10.55 -9.49 -16.62
CA TYR A 439 10.87 -10.91 -16.74
C TYR A 439 11.76 -11.39 -15.58
N LEU A 440 12.68 -10.56 -15.10
CA LEU A 440 13.52 -10.87 -13.95
C LEU A 440 12.71 -10.96 -12.64
N SER A 441 11.53 -10.34 -12.55
CA SER A 441 10.64 -10.50 -11.40
C SER A 441 10.16 -11.94 -11.20
N PHE A 442 10.27 -12.80 -12.20
CA PHE A 442 9.95 -14.22 -12.06
C PHE A 442 11.14 -15.03 -11.53
N VAL A 443 12.35 -14.49 -11.60
CA VAL A 443 13.59 -15.13 -11.17
C VAL A 443 13.78 -14.90 -9.67
N GLN A 444 14.28 -15.90 -8.95
CA GLN A 444 14.66 -15.74 -7.55
C GLN A 444 15.76 -14.68 -7.42
N PHE A 445 15.57 -13.72 -6.52
CA PHE A 445 16.51 -12.61 -6.38
C PHE A 445 17.92 -13.06 -5.98
N ASP A 446 18.05 -14.12 -5.18
CA ASP A 446 19.34 -14.74 -4.83
C ASP A 446 20.13 -15.20 -6.08
N ARG A 447 19.43 -15.67 -7.12
CA ARG A 447 20.06 -16.04 -8.40
C ARG A 447 20.52 -14.80 -9.16
N LEU A 448 19.72 -13.73 -9.15
CA LEU A 448 20.11 -12.47 -9.77
C LEU A 448 21.37 -11.90 -9.11
N LEU A 449 21.46 -11.95 -7.78
CA LEU A 449 22.65 -11.54 -7.04
C LEU A 449 23.89 -12.35 -7.46
N LYS A 450 23.76 -13.67 -7.59
CA LYS A 450 24.86 -14.51 -8.08
C LYS A 450 25.26 -14.17 -9.52
N TRP A 451 24.30 -14.01 -10.42
CA TRP A 451 24.55 -13.67 -11.83
C TRP A 451 25.18 -12.28 -11.98
N SER A 452 24.80 -11.32 -11.12
CA SER A 452 25.34 -9.95 -11.13
C SER A 452 26.86 -9.88 -10.88
N GLN A 453 27.44 -10.91 -10.24
CA GLN A 453 28.89 -11.03 -10.05
C GLN A 453 29.65 -11.41 -11.33
N THR A 454 28.93 -11.78 -12.40
CA THR A 454 29.55 -12.19 -13.66
C THR A 454 29.74 -10.97 -14.55
N GLY A 455 31.00 -10.55 -14.74
CA GLY A 455 31.34 -9.26 -15.36
C GLY A 455 30.67 -8.94 -16.70
N ALA A 456 30.39 -9.93 -17.54
CA ALA A 456 29.79 -9.71 -18.87
C ALA A 456 28.32 -9.22 -18.82
N VAL A 457 27.54 -9.62 -17.81
CA VAL A 457 26.10 -9.27 -17.70
C VAL A 457 25.80 -8.36 -16.51
N SER A 458 26.84 -8.00 -15.75
CA SER A 458 26.77 -7.31 -14.47
C SER A 458 26.03 -5.97 -14.56
N GLU A 459 26.41 -5.10 -15.50
CA GLU A 459 25.84 -3.75 -15.62
C GLU A 459 24.33 -3.77 -15.91
N ALA A 460 23.90 -4.60 -16.87
CA ALA A 460 22.49 -4.73 -17.24
C ALA A 460 21.61 -5.29 -16.11
N LEU A 461 22.18 -6.19 -15.28
CA LEU A 461 21.51 -6.74 -14.12
C LEU A 461 21.36 -5.71 -13.01
N PHE A 462 22.41 -4.93 -12.70
CA PHE A 462 22.34 -3.93 -11.64
C PHE A 462 21.31 -2.84 -11.94
N GLU A 463 21.25 -2.32 -13.17
CA GLU A 463 20.23 -1.35 -13.57
C GLU A 463 18.80 -1.92 -13.36
N SER A 464 18.59 -3.17 -13.75
CA SER A 464 17.29 -3.84 -13.59
C SER A 464 16.96 -4.12 -12.12
N MET A 465 17.94 -4.52 -11.32
CA MET A 465 17.79 -4.77 -9.88
C MET A 465 17.48 -3.48 -9.12
N ALA A 466 18.13 -2.36 -9.47
CA ALA A 466 17.81 -1.06 -8.89
C ALA A 466 16.35 -0.69 -9.13
N LYS A 467 15.83 -0.93 -10.35
CA LYS A 467 14.41 -0.72 -10.65
C LYS A 467 13.50 -1.64 -9.84
N LEU A 468 13.85 -2.93 -9.72
CA LEU A 468 13.08 -3.88 -8.90
C LEU A 468 13.02 -3.48 -7.42
N ILE A 469 14.12 -2.95 -6.86
CA ILE A 469 14.19 -2.44 -5.48
C ILE A 469 13.27 -1.20 -5.34
N ARG A 470 13.44 -0.18 -6.19
CA ARG A 470 12.65 1.07 -6.13
C ARG A 470 11.16 0.84 -6.31
N ASP A 471 10.79 -0.08 -7.19
CA ASP A 471 9.39 -0.40 -7.48
C ASP A 471 8.78 -1.34 -6.40
N GLY A 472 9.53 -1.73 -5.37
CA GLY A 472 9.05 -2.63 -4.30
C GLY A 472 8.75 -4.05 -4.80
N ARG A 473 9.45 -4.49 -5.85
CA ARG A 473 9.17 -5.75 -6.57
C ARG A 473 10.01 -6.93 -6.09
N ILE A 474 10.53 -6.87 -4.87
CA ILE A 474 11.20 -7.99 -4.22
C ILE A 474 10.31 -8.47 -3.06
N TYR A 475 9.78 -9.69 -3.16
CA TYR A 475 8.88 -10.24 -2.16
C TYR A 475 9.54 -11.32 -1.29
N ARG A 476 10.48 -12.09 -1.86
CA ARG A 476 11.15 -13.16 -1.12
C ARG A 476 12.59 -13.37 -1.58
N MET A 477 13.49 -13.43 -0.61
CA MET A 477 14.88 -13.87 -0.68
C MET A 477 15.38 -14.14 0.73
N SER A 478 16.64 -14.55 0.90
CA SER A 478 17.26 -14.65 2.24
C SER A 478 17.93 -13.32 2.62
N PRO A 479 17.40 -12.57 3.61
CA PRO A 479 18.07 -11.35 4.08
C PRO A 479 19.49 -11.64 4.59
N GLU A 480 19.66 -12.78 5.24
CA GLU A 480 20.95 -13.23 5.78
C GLU A 480 22.00 -13.39 4.69
N ILE A 481 21.66 -13.98 3.53
CA ILE A 481 22.60 -14.13 2.41
C ILE A 481 23.01 -12.77 1.85
N LEU A 482 22.08 -11.83 1.75
CA LEU A 482 22.35 -10.47 1.27
C LEU A 482 23.32 -9.75 2.21
N LEU A 483 22.99 -9.71 3.51
CA LEU A 483 23.79 -9.03 4.53
C LEU A 483 25.19 -9.64 4.67
N LYS A 484 25.34 -10.96 4.47
CA LYS A 484 26.63 -11.65 4.54
C LYS A 484 27.52 -11.50 3.32
N SER A 485 26.95 -11.37 2.13
CA SER A 485 27.72 -11.62 0.89
C SER A 485 27.50 -10.64 -0.25
N TYR A 486 26.39 -9.92 -0.29
CA TYR A 486 26.03 -9.13 -1.48
C TYR A 486 25.72 -7.66 -1.21
N TYR A 487 25.52 -7.24 0.05
CA TYR A 487 25.19 -5.86 0.40
C TYR A 487 26.24 -4.86 -0.09
N SER A 488 27.53 -5.09 0.20
CA SER A 488 28.61 -4.18 -0.22
C SER A 488 28.69 -4.07 -1.74
N VAL A 489 28.38 -5.15 -2.47
CA VAL A 489 28.35 -5.12 -3.95
C VAL A 489 27.19 -4.26 -4.45
N LEU A 490 25.99 -4.42 -3.89
CA LEU A 490 24.84 -3.58 -4.26
C LEU A 490 25.14 -2.11 -3.96
N LYS A 491 25.62 -1.79 -2.76
CA LYS A 491 25.96 -0.42 -2.36
C LYS A 491 26.99 0.23 -3.29
N ASN A 492 28.02 -0.52 -3.69
CA ASN A 492 29.07 0.00 -4.57
C ASN A 492 28.62 0.17 -6.03
N LYS A 493 27.70 -0.69 -6.51
CA LYS A 493 27.25 -0.69 -7.91
C LYS A 493 26.00 0.14 -8.16
N LEU A 494 25.25 0.44 -7.10
CA LEU A 494 24.03 1.25 -7.12
C LEU A 494 24.20 2.48 -6.21
N PRO A 495 25.17 3.37 -6.48
CA PRO A 495 25.44 4.53 -5.61
C PRO A 495 24.29 5.53 -5.55
N GLU A 496 23.35 5.45 -6.49
CA GLU A 496 22.15 6.27 -6.51
C GLU A 496 21.06 5.82 -5.52
N LEU A 497 21.16 4.59 -5.00
CA LEU A 497 20.29 4.11 -3.92
C LEU A 497 20.93 4.43 -2.58
N ASN A 498 20.16 5.06 -1.69
CA ASN A 498 20.63 5.30 -0.33
C ASN A 498 20.51 4.03 0.55
N SER A 499 21.15 4.05 1.72
CA SER A 499 21.13 2.92 2.67
C SER A 499 19.72 2.54 3.12
N TYR A 500 18.80 3.51 3.24
CA TYR A 500 17.41 3.23 3.58
C TYR A 500 16.71 2.44 2.47
N GLU A 501 16.84 2.86 1.21
CA GLU A 501 16.26 2.15 0.06
C GLU A 501 16.83 0.74 -0.13
N LEU A 502 18.11 0.52 0.22
CA LEU A 502 18.74 -0.80 0.13
C LEU A 502 18.31 -1.77 1.24
N LEU A 503 17.85 -1.27 2.39
CA LEU A 503 17.57 -2.08 3.59
C LEU A 503 16.10 -2.13 4.01
N SER A 504 15.30 -1.11 3.73
CA SER A 504 13.94 -0.94 4.29
C SER A 504 13.02 -2.11 3.96
N TRP A 505 13.07 -2.59 2.73
CA TRP A 505 12.27 -3.71 2.24
C TRP A 505 12.61 -5.07 2.87
N LEU A 506 13.76 -5.20 3.57
CA LEU A 506 14.13 -6.39 4.34
C LEU A 506 13.61 -6.36 5.77
N SER A 507 13.27 -5.19 6.29
CA SER A 507 13.04 -4.96 7.73
C SER A 507 11.88 -5.77 8.31
N ASP A 508 10.85 -6.03 7.51
CA ASP A 508 9.66 -6.78 7.90
C ASP A 508 9.83 -8.30 7.77
N TRP A 509 10.97 -8.76 7.27
CA TRP A 509 11.18 -10.17 6.98
C TRP A 509 11.78 -10.90 8.19
N PRO A 510 11.39 -12.17 8.41
CA PRO A 510 11.91 -12.95 9.51
C PRO A 510 13.42 -13.22 9.32
N LEU A 511 14.18 -12.93 10.37
CA LEU A 511 15.63 -13.14 10.48
C LEU A 511 15.95 -14.06 11.67
N ASP A 512 15.16 -15.14 11.80
CA ASP A 512 15.33 -16.12 12.87
C ASP A 512 16.71 -16.80 12.76
N ASN A 513 17.51 -16.77 13.84
CA ASN A 513 18.90 -17.26 13.89
C ASN A 513 19.90 -16.49 13.01
N SER A 514 19.72 -15.17 12.88
CA SER A 514 20.73 -14.30 12.27
C SER A 514 22.11 -14.48 12.89
N SER A 515 23.16 -14.37 12.09
CA SER A 515 24.57 -14.36 12.54
C SER A 515 25.22 -13.00 12.24
N PRO A 516 24.91 -11.92 13.00
CA PRO A 516 25.45 -10.59 12.74
C PRO A 516 26.96 -10.50 12.63
N ALA A 517 27.71 -11.36 13.33
CA ALA A 517 29.17 -11.43 13.21
C ALA A 517 29.66 -11.67 11.77
N GLN A 518 28.84 -12.30 10.93
CA GLN A 518 29.22 -12.61 9.54
C GLN A 518 28.68 -11.56 8.55
N TRP A 519 27.95 -10.55 9.00
CA TRP A 519 27.43 -9.51 8.13
C TRP A 519 28.54 -8.61 7.63
N GLN A 520 28.39 -8.08 6.41
CA GLN A 520 29.35 -7.20 5.79
C GLN A 520 29.42 -5.85 6.53
N ASP A 521 30.63 -5.33 6.61
CA ASP A 521 30.97 -4.14 7.39
C ASP A 521 30.11 -2.93 7.02
N GLU A 522 29.91 -2.69 5.73
CA GLU A 522 29.11 -1.57 5.23
C GLU A 522 27.62 -1.72 5.55
N ALA A 523 27.12 -2.96 5.66
CA ALA A 523 25.73 -3.21 6.06
C ALA A 523 25.53 -2.86 7.53
N VAL A 524 26.47 -3.26 8.38
CA VAL A 524 26.45 -2.95 9.81
C VAL A 524 26.52 -1.44 10.04
N ASP A 525 27.43 -0.73 9.36
CA ASP A 525 27.54 0.73 9.47
C ASP A 525 26.24 1.44 9.07
N ASP A 526 25.63 1.00 7.97
CA ASP A 526 24.41 1.59 7.46
C ASP A 526 23.20 1.34 8.36
N ILE A 527 23.11 0.15 8.98
CA ILE A 527 22.07 -0.14 9.98
C ILE A 527 22.30 0.69 11.25
N LEU A 528 23.54 0.78 11.75
CA LEU A 528 23.85 1.55 12.96
C LEU A 528 23.71 3.06 12.78
N SER A 529 23.85 3.57 11.55
CA SER A 529 23.73 5.00 11.24
C SER A 529 22.29 5.47 11.04
N ASN A 530 21.32 4.54 10.95
CA ASN A 530 19.91 4.87 10.71
C ASN A 530 19.02 4.31 11.82
N ASP A 531 18.64 5.17 12.76
CA ASP A 531 17.78 4.83 13.91
C ASP A 531 16.28 5.08 13.65
N GLU A 532 15.92 5.56 12.45
CA GLU A 532 14.54 5.93 12.09
C GLU A 532 13.76 4.81 11.38
N GLY A 533 12.45 4.79 11.64
CA GLY A 533 11.47 4.08 10.82
C GLY A 533 11.59 2.55 10.83
N GLU A 534 11.51 1.98 9.63
CA GLU A 534 11.43 0.54 9.38
C GLU A 534 12.74 -0.21 9.74
N LEU A 535 13.90 0.47 9.64
CA LEU A 535 15.22 -0.12 9.91
C LEU A 535 15.47 -0.47 11.38
N ARG A 536 14.65 0.06 12.30
CA ARG A 536 14.76 -0.19 13.73
C ARG A 536 14.74 -1.69 14.09
N LYS A 537 14.06 -2.52 13.30
CA LYS A 537 14.05 -3.97 13.51
C LYS A 537 15.43 -4.59 13.28
N LEU A 538 16.14 -4.18 12.22
CA LEU A 538 17.50 -4.64 11.94
C LEU A 538 18.48 -4.13 13.00
N LEU A 539 18.29 -2.88 13.46
CA LEU A 539 19.07 -2.34 14.58
C LEU A 539 18.86 -3.16 15.85
N ASN A 540 17.62 -3.51 16.18
CA ASN A 540 17.32 -4.36 17.33
C ASN A 540 18.01 -5.73 17.24
N ILE A 541 18.12 -6.33 16.05
CA ILE A 541 18.86 -7.59 15.86
C ILE A 541 20.35 -7.41 16.22
N LEU A 542 20.97 -6.31 15.78
CA LEU A 542 22.36 -6.00 16.15
C LEU A 542 22.51 -5.76 17.65
N THR A 543 21.60 -5.00 18.27
CA THR A 543 21.65 -4.74 19.70
C THR A 543 21.41 -5.99 20.53
N ASP A 544 20.46 -6.85 20.14
CA ASP A 544 20.13 -8.09 20.84
C ASP A 544 21.26 -9.12 20.66
N TYR A 545 21.96 -9.14 19.53
CA TYR A 545 23.17 -9.96 19.35
C TYR A 545 24.30 -9.57 20.32
N PHE A 546 24.41 -8.27 20.65
CA PHE A 546 25.46 -7.73 21.50
C PHE A 546 25.09 -7.72 23.00
N ASP A 547 23.81 -7.48 23.33
CA ASP A 547 23.27 -7.35 24.69
C ASP A 547 22.17 -8.40 24.95
N ASN A 548 22.55 -9.68 24.99
CA ASN A 548 21.63 -10.79 25.24
C ASN A 548 21.76 -11.31 26.70
N PRO A 549 20.65 -11.58 27.41
CA PRO A 549 20.69 -12.23 28.74
C PRO A 549 21.40 -13.60 28.77
N ASP A 550 21.46 -14.31 27.65
CA ASP A 550 22.06 -15.64 27.55
C ASP A 550 23.60 -15.60 27.41
N LEU A 551 24.20 -14.43 27.23
CA LEU A 551 25.66 -14.30 27.14
C LEU A 551 26.33 -14.59 28.47
N THR A 552 27.28 -15.53 28.44
CA THR A 552 28.09 -15.91 29.60
C THR A 552 29.36 -15.08 29.69
N ASP A 553 30.04 -15.15 30.83
CA ASP A 553 31.35 -14.52 30.99
C ASP A 553 32.42 -15.14 30.07
N ASN A 554 32.31 -16.41 29.72
CA ASN A 554 33.17 -17.05 28.73
C ASN A 554 32.96 -16.49 27.31
N ASP A 555 31.71 -16.18 26.92
CA ASP A 555 31.42 -15.56 25.63
C ASP A 555 32.03 -14.16 25.54
N TRP A 556 31.91 -13.37 26.61
CA TRP A 556 32.59 -12.07 26.70
C TRP A 556 34.12 -12.20 26.70
N MET A 557 34.68 -13.21 27.37
CA MET A 557 36.12 -13.48 27.31
C MET A 557 36.58 -13.82 25.89
N LEU A 558 35.76 -14.50 25.09
CA LEU A 558 36.03 -14.76 23.67
C LEU A 558 36.02 -13.45 22.87
N ARG A 559 34.97 -12.63 23.02
CA ARG A 559 34.85 -11.32 22.35
C ARG A 559 35.97 -10.35 22.73
N LEU A 560 36.45 -10.40 23.97
CA LEU A 560 37.63 -9.63 24.41
C LEU A 560 38.90 -10.05 23.68
N SER A 561 39.07 -11.35 23.41
CA SER A 561 40.25 -11.88 22.72
C SER A 561 40.21 -11.73 21.20
N GLU A 562 39.06 -11.95 20.58
CA GLU A 562 38.92 -11.90 19.13
C GLU A 562 38.75 -10.47 18.62
N MET A 563 38.06 -9.62 19.39
CA MET A 563 37.72 -8.24 19.04
C MET A 563 37.10 -8.16 17.64
N HIS A 564 36.00 -8.90 17.46
CA HIS A 564 35.30 -8.94 16.18
C HIS A 564 34.87 -7.52 15.75
N LEU A 565 35.01 -7.18 14.46
CA LEU A 565 34.76 -5.82 13.99
C LEU A 565 33.30 -5.38 14.24
N VAL A 566 32.36 -6.29 14.03
CA VAL A 566 30.92 -6.06 14.30
C VAL A 566 30.68 -5.73 15.78
N ASP A 567 31.28 -6.48 16.72
CA ASP A 567 31.19 -6.20 18.16
C ASP A 567 31.72 -4.80 18.47
N ARG A 568 32.86 -4.45 17.88
CA ARG A 568 33.48 -3.14 18.04
C ARG A 568 32.56 -2.01 17.57
N LYS A 569 31.99 -2.14 16.37
CA LYS A 569 31.09 -1.12 15.80
C LYS A 569 29.82 -0.92 16.63
N ILE A 570 29.22 -2.03 17.09
CA ILE A 570 28.04 -1.95 17.96
C ILE A 570 28.42 -1.27 19.30
N ALA A 571 29.54 -1.64 19.90
CA ALA A 571 30.01 -1.00 21.14
C ALA A 571 30.29 0.49 20.97
N GLU A 572 30.91 0.90 19.86
CA GLU A 572 31.15 2.30 19.52
C GLU A 572 29.84 3.07 19.33
N HIS A 573 28.84 2.47 18.68
CA HIS A 573 27.49 3.03 18.56
C HIS A 573 26.81 3.20 19.92
N PHE A 574 26.88 2.20 20.81
CA PHE A 574 26.37 2.32 22.18
C PHE A 574 27.06 3.45 22.95
N ALA A 575 28.39 3.53 22.84
CA ALA A 575 29.18 4.57 23.51
C ALA A 575 28.86 5.98 23.00
N ALA A 576 28.68 6.15 21.68
CA ALA A 576 28.33 7.43 21.07
C ALA A 576 26.95 7.93 21.51
N ASN A 577 26.01 7.02 21.74
CA ASN A 577 24.64 7.32 22.17
C ASN A 577 24.47 7.33 23.70
N GLU A 578 25.56 7.27 24.46
CA GLU A 578 25.57 7.17 25.94
C GLU A 578 24.69 6.02 26.49
N ASN A 579 24.51 4.97 25.70
CA ASN A 579 23.70 3.81 26.06
C ASN A 579 24.52 2.80 26.88
N THR A 580 23.91 2.27 27.94
CA THR A 580 24.50 1.21 28.77
C THR A 580 23.86 -0.15 28.47
N LEU A 581 24.63 -1.23 28.64
CA LEU A 581 24.12 -2.60 28.47
C LEU A 581 23.10 -2.95 29.57
N ARG A 582 21.98 -3.55 29.16
CA ARG A 582 20.93 -4.07 30.04
C ARG A 582 21.41 -5.32 30.77
N HIS A 583 22.18 -6.19 30.10
CA HIS A 583 22.66 -7.47 30.62
C HIS A 583 24.17 -7.47 30.94
N SER A 584 24.63 -6.43 31.65
CA SER A 584 26.04 -6.15 31.91
C SER A 584 26.78 -7.05 32.93
N SER A 585 26.09 -7.97 33.62
CA SER A 585 26.70 -8.78 34.69
C SER A 585 27.78 -9.74 34.19
N ALA A 586 27.54 -10.39 33.05
CA ALA A 586 28.49 -11.32 32.45
C ALA A 586 29.75 -10.59 31.95
N LEU A 587 29.57 -9.42 31.32
CA LEU A 587 30.67 -8.54 30.91
C LEU A 587 31.51 -8.11 32.13
N SER A 588 30.88 -7.63 33.20
CA SER A 588 31.59 -7.22 34.42
C SER A 588 32.44 -8.34 34.99
N SER A 589 31.96 -9.58 34.99
CA SER A 589 32.73 -10.75 35.43
C SER A 589 33.90 -11.08 34.49
N ALA A 590 33.68 -11.00 33.17
CA ALA A 590 34.71 -11.22 32.17
C ALA A 590 35.84 -10.18 32.27
N LEU A 591 35.50 -8.89 32.46
CA LEU A 591 36.47 -7.80 32.64
C LEU A 591 37.37 -7.99 33.87
N VAL A 592 36.86 -8.60 34.94
CA VAL A 592 37.65 -9.00 36.12
C VAL A 592 38.51 -10.23 35.80
N LYS A 593 37.95 -11.26 35.17
CA LYS A 593 38.69 -12.47 34.77
C LYS A 593 39.87 -12.15 33.82
N ALA A 594 39.70 -11.16 32.95
CA ALA A 594 40.73 -10.71 32.00
C ALA A 594 42.03 -10.23 32.67
N LEU A 595 42.00 -9.80 33.93
CA LEU A 595 43.19 -9.41 34.68
C LEU A 595 44.11 -10.60 34.96
N SER A 596 43.51 -11.76 35.26
CA SER A 596 44.20 -12.99 35.65
C SER A 596 44.46 -13.96 34.48
N ASP A 597 43.95 -13.65 33.28
CA ASP A 597 44.12 -14.48 32.08
C ASP A 597 45.55 -14.39 31.54
N GLN A 598 46.12 -15.42 30.94
CA GLN A 598 47.50 -15.33 30.41
C GLN A 598 47.60 -14.41 29.18
N ARG A 599 46.50 -14.19 28.46
CA ARG A 599 46.44 -13.34 27.26
C ARG A 599 46.56 -11.85 27.61
N VAL A 600 47.16 -11.09 26.70
CA VAL A 600 47.18 -9.62 26.75
C VAL A 600 46.09 -9.09 25.84
N PHE A 601 45.23 -8.23 26.38
CA PHE A 601 44.08 -7.68 25.67
C PHE A 601 44.33 -6.24 25.24
N ASN A 602 43.56 -5.77 24.26
CA ASN A 602 43.61 -4.38 23.82
C ASN A 602 43.02 -3.46 24.90
N SER A 603 43.82 -2.50 25.40
CA SER A 603 43.42 -1.59 26.47
C SER A 603 42.34 -0.59 26.07
N GLU A 604 42.34 -0.13 24.82
CA GLU A 604 41.29 0.78 24.31
C GLU A 604 39.95 0.05 24.23
N TRP A 605 39.95 -1.19 23.74
CA TRP A 605 38.76 -2.02 23.68
C TRP A 605 38.15 -2.29 25.05
N LEU A 606 38.98 -2.66 26.02
CA LEU A 606 38.55 -2.84 27.42
C LEU A 606 37.95 -1.56 28.02
N ARG A 607 38.55 -0.39 27.72
CA ARG A 607 38.02 0.91 28.16
C ARG A 607 36.67 1.21 27.53
N THR A 608 36.48 0.91 26.25
CA THR A 608 35.18 1.07 25.56
C THR A 608 34.12 0.21 26.22
N LEU A 609 34.40 -1.09 26.42
CA LEU A 609 33.45 -2.01 27.07
C LEU A 609 33.17 -1.64 28.53
N PHE A 610 34.18 -1.17 29.27
CA PHE A 610 33.99 -0.69 30.65
C PHE A 610 33.00 0.48 30.71
N LYS A 611 33.05 1.41 29.74
CA LYS A 611 32.10 2.54 29.66
C LYS A 611 30.67 2.10 29.41
N LEU A 612 30.45 0.95 28.78
CA LEU A 612 29.12 0.40 28.53
C LEU A 612 28.44 -0.18 29.78
N LEU A 613 29.20 -0.40 30.86
CA LEU A 613 28.64 -0.74 32.16
C LEU A 613 27.90 0.47 32.76
N GLY A 614 26.76 0.24 33.41
CA GLY A 614 26.12 1.29 34.22
C GLY A 614 27.04 1.80 35.35
N LYS A 615 26.87 3.06 35.77
CA LYS A 615 27.74 3.71 36.79
C LYS A 615 27.90 2.90 38.07
N GLU A 616 26.84 2.24 38.52
CA GLU A 616 26.88 1.36 39.70
C GLU A 616 27.84 0.18 39.50
N ARG A 617 27.73 -0.51 38.36
CA ARG A 617 28.60 -1.65 38.00
C ARG A 617 30.06 -1.21 37.81
N GLN A 618 30.29 -0.05 37.19
CA GLN A 618 31.63 0.52 37.08
C GLN A 618 32.24 0.72 38.47
N SER A 619 31.50 1.32 39.42
CA SER A 619 31.96 1.52 40.79
C SER A 619 32.22 0.20 41.52
N GLN A 620 31.36 -0.81 41.32
CA GLN A 620 31.55 -2.15 41.90
C GLN A 620 32.84 -2.78 41.38
N LEU A 621 33.07 -2.75 40.06
CA LEU A 621 34.27 -3.31 39.44
C LEU A 621 35.54 -2.58 39.90
N SER A 622 35.54 -1.25 39.89
CA SER A 622 36.66 -0.44 40.42
C SER A 622 36.94 -0.76 41.89
N SER A 623 35.91 -0.98 42.71
CA SER A 623 36.09 -1.39 44.10
C SER A 623 36.69 -2.80 44.23
N ILE A 624 36.26 -3.76 43.40
CA ILE A 624 36.82 -5.12 43.38
C ILE A 624 38.32 -5.08 43.04
N ILE A 625 38.68 -4.35 41.98
CA ILE A 625 40.09 -4.18 41.57
C ILE A 625 40.89 -3.53 42.70
N ARG A 626 40.40 -2.41 43.26
CA ARG A 626 41.08 -1.69 44.35
C ARG A 626 41.34 -2.58 45.56
N VAL A 627 40.36 -3.39 45.97
CA VAL A 627 40.49 -4.30 47.13
C VAL A 627 41.45 -5.46 46.87
N GLN A 628 41.56 -5.92 45.61
CA GLN A 628 42.45 -7.03 45.26
C GLN A 628 43.88 -6.59 44.91
N PHE A 629 44.11 -5.30 44.65
CA PHE A 629 45.35 -4.80 44.07
C PHE A 629 46.61 -5.13 44.90
N PHE A 630 46.65 -4.84 46.20
CA PHE A 630 47.78 -5.14 47.11
C PHE A 630 47.49 -6.28 48.09
N LYS A 631 46.81 -7.34 47.62
CA LYS A 631 46.78 -8.59 48.39
C LYS A 631 48.04 -9.38 48.07
N THR A 632 48.59 -10.06 49.08
CA THR A 632 49.78 -10.93 48.99
C THR A 632 49.68 -12.02 47.92
N THR A 633 48.46 -12.39 47.54
CA THR A 633 48.17 -13.37 46.49
C THR A 633 48.19 -12.80 45.07
N THR A 634 48.27 -11.48 44.89
CA THR A 634 48.16 -10.80 43.60
C THR A 634 49.55 -10.59 42.99
N SER A 635 49.81 -11.21 41.84
CA SER A 635 51.09 -11.08 41.14
C SER A 635 51.30 -9.69 40.53
N ASN A 636 52.57 -9.32 40.32
CA ASN A 636 52.92 -8.05 39.67
C ASN A 636 52.32 -7.92 38.26
N ASP A 637 52.20 -9.01 37.51
CA ASP A 637 51.54 -9.01 36.19
C ASP A 637 50.07 -8.56 36.26
N ILE A 638 49.34 -9.01 37.27
CA ILE A 638 47.94 -8.61 37.50
C ILE A 638 47.88 -7.13 37.92
N LYS A 639 48.82 -6.67 38.75
CA LYS A 639 48.93 -5.26 39.17
C LYS A 639 49.21 -4.36 37.96
N TYR A 640 50.15 -4.73 37.10
CA TYR A 640 50.45 -4.01 35.85
C TYR A 640 49.25 -3.92 34.91
N ARG A 641 48.54 -5.03 34.68
CA ARG A 641 47.34 -5.05 33.83
C ARG A 641 46.19 -4.23 34.40
N SER A 642 46.03 -4.25 35.72
CA SER A 642 45.00 -3.44 36.39
C SER A 642 45.22 -1.96 36.13
N ILE A 643 46.46 -1.47 36.23
CA ILE A 643 46.81 -0.08 35.87
C ILE A 643 46.61 0.16 34.37
N GLN A 644 47.13 -0.73 33.52
CA GLN A 644 47.09 -0.55 32.06
C GLN A 644 45.65 -0.46 31.53
N TYR A 645 44.74 -1.30 32.04
CA TYR A 645 43.36 -1.38 31.56
C TYR A 645 42.44 -0.37 32.25
N TYR A 646 42.59 -0.18 33.57
CA TYR A 646 41.61 0.54 34.39
C TYR A 646 42.20 1.63 35.28
N GLY A 647 43.48 2.02 35.11
CA GLY A 647 44.16 2.97 36.01
C GLY A 647 43.45 4.32 36.18
N ASP A 648 42.69 4.76 35.18
CA ASP A 648 41.90 6.00 35.24
C ASP A 648 40.59 5.83 36.06
N SER A 649 40.15 4.59 36.28
CA SER A 649 38.85 4.23 36.86
C SER A 649 38.93 3.85 38.34
N PHE A 650 40.12 3.65 38.91
CA PHE A 650 40.30 3.39 40.34
C PHE A 650 41.52 4.10 40.90
N SER A 651 41.44 4.48 42.18
CA SER A 651 42.58 5.00 42.94
C SER A 651 43.23 3.89 43.73
N MET A 652 44.50 4.10 44.09
CA MET A 652 45.22 3.20 44.98
C MET A 652 44.46 3.03 46.32
N PRO A 653 44.37 1.79 46.87
CA PRO A 653 43.83 1.58 48.21
C PRO A 653 44.70 2.29 49.26
N ASN A 654 44.11 2.56 50.42
CA ASN A 654 44.82 3.21 51.52
C ASN A 654 45.87 2.27 52.11
N LEU A 655 47.13 2.68 52.05
CA LEU A 655 48.27 1.95 52.61
C LEU A 655 48.45 2.33 54.09
N SER A 656 47.79 1.60 54.98
CA SER A 656 47.83 1.84 56.43
C SER A 656 48.35 0.67 57.26
N ASP A 657 48.44 -0.53 56.67
CA ASP A 657 49.04 -1.69 57.34
C ASP A 657 50.48 -1.92 56.83
N GLY A 658 51.33 -2.54 57.66
CA GLY A 658 52.74 -2.75 57.31
C GLY A 658 52.93 -3.63 56.08
N ASP A 659 52.06 -4.63 55.88
CA ASP A 659 52.19 -5.61 54.81
C ASP A 659 51.87 -5.01 53.42
N THR A 660 50.82 -4.17 53.31
CA THR A 660 50.48 -3.50 52.04
C THR A 660 51.48 -2.39 51.69
N VAL A 661 52.09 -1.74 52.69
CA VAL A 661 53.16 -0.76 52.50
C VAL A 661 54.39 -1.43 51.89
N GLU A 662 54.81 -2.57 52.44
CA GLU A 662 55.92 -3.36 51.89
C GLU A 662 55.64 -3.84 50.47
N GLU A 663 54.42 -4.32 50.19
CA GLU A 663 54.02 -4.71 48.84
C GLU A 663 54.02 -3.54 47.84
N ALA A 664 53.56 -2.37 48.26
CA ALA A 664 53.53 -1.18 47.41
C ALA A 664 54.95 -0.71 47.06
N LEU A 665 55.87 -0.73 48.04
CA LEU A 665 57.28 -0.44 47.82
C LEU A 665 57.93 -1.46 46.89
N ALA A 666 57.72 -2.76 47.14
CA ALA A 666 58.25 -3.83 46.29
C ALA A 666 57.72 -3.73 44.84
N PHE A 667 56.45 -3.36 44.67
CA PHE A 667 55.86 -3.16 43.34
C PHE A 667 56.42 -1.91 42.63
N LEU A 668 56.65 -0.81 43.34
CA LEU A 668 57.30 0.38 42.78
C LEU A 668 58.75 0.09 42.35
N GLU A 669 59.52 -0.59 43.19
CA GLU A 669 60.88 -1.04 42.90
C GLU A 669 60.91 -1.93 41.64
N ASP A 670 59.99 -2.89 41.54
CA ASP A 670 59.84 -3.75 40.37
C ASP A 670 59.47 -2.95 39.11
N ALA A 671 58.58 -1.95 39.22
CA ALA A 671 58.18 -1.10 38.10
C ALA A 671 59.34 -0.25 37.58
N ILE A 672 60.18 0.27 38.48
CA ILE A 672 61.40 1.02 38.14
C ILE A 672 62.43 0.09 37.50
N ALA A 673 62.70 -1.07 38.10
CA ALA A 673 63.67 -2.05 37.59
C ALA A 673 63.30 -2.56 36.19
N ASN A 674 62.01 -2.75 35.92
CA ASN A 674 61.50 -3.21 34.62
C ASN A 674 61.10 -2.07 33.66
N ASN A 675 61.40 -0.81 34.02
CA ASN A 675 61.12 0.39 33.22
C ASN A 675 59.65 0.52 32.74
N LYS A 676 58.69 0.24 33.62
CA LYS A 676 57.25 0.30 33.33
C LYS A 676 56.69 1.70 33.61
N GLN A 677 57.02 2.67 32.74
CA GLN A 677 56.73 4.09 32.97
C GLN A 677 55.27 4.40 33.32
N TYR A 678 54.29 3.78 32.64
CA TYR A 678 52.86 4.01 32.91
C TYR A 678 52.45 3.61 34.35
N ALA A 679 53.08 2.56 34.91
CA ALA A 679 52.81 2.11 36.27
C ALA A 679 53.49 3.02 37.29
N ILE A 680 54.71 3.46 37.00
CA ILE A 680 55.42 4.46 37.80
C ILE A 680 54.61 5.75 37.85
N ASP A 681 54.20 6.28 36.70
CA ASP A 681 53.40 7.50 36.59
C ASP A 681 52.06 7.37 37.33
N TRP A 682 51.39 6.22 37.24
CA TRP A 682 50.17 5.98 38.00
C TRP A 682 50.42 5.99 39.51
N LEU A 683 51.48 5.33 39.99
CA LEU A 683 51.83 5.23 41.41
C LEU A 683 52.24 6.59 42.01
N VAL A 684 53.12 7.35 41.35
CA VAL A 684 53.64 8.63 41.87
C VAL A 684 52.60 9.75 41.85
N ASN A 685 51.54 9.63 41.03
CA ASN A 685 50.44 10.59 40.97
C ASN A 685 49.30 10.26 41.93
N GLN A 686 49.38 9.17 42.71
CA GLN A 686 48.39 8.89 43.74
C GLN A 686 48.49 9.89 44.90
N PRO A 687 47.39 10.16 45.62
CA PRO A 687 47.41 11.09 46.75
C PRO A 687 48.41 10.69 47.83
N SER A 688 49.12 11.68 48.38
CA SER A 688 50.14 11.48 49.42
C SER A 688 49.55 11.46 50.84
N ALA A 689 48.40 12.10 51.05
CA ALA A 689 47.74 12.25 52.35
C ALA A 689 46.29 11.74 52.34
N ASN A 690 45.87 11.11 53.45
CA ASN A 690 44.51 10.60 53.75
C ASN A 690 43.95 9.48 52.86
N CYS A 691 44.43 9.33 51.63
CA CYS A 691 44.15 8.18 50.76
C CYS A 691 45.38 7.82 49.91
N GLY A 692 45.40 6.62 49.35
CA GLY A 692 46.56 6.14 48.57
C GLY A 692 47.77 5.90 49.47
N TRP A 693 48.82 6.72 49.32
CA TRP A 693 50.09 6.53 50.02
C TRP A 693 49.97 6.72 51.54
N CYS A 694 49.10 7.61 52.01
CA CYS A 694 48.86 7.83 53.45
C CYS A 694 50.17 8.02 54.27
N LEU A 695 51.13 8.78 53.76
CA LEU A 695 52.51 8.86 54.28
C LEU A 695 52.61 9.20 55.77
N ASN A 696 51.63 9.95 56.31
CA ASN A 696 51.58 10.33 57.73
C ASN A 696 51.44 9.14 58.70
N ALA A 697 51.04 7.96 58.20
CA ALA A 697 50.86 6.75 59.00
C ALA A 697 52.05 5.78 58.90
N TRP A 698 53.09 6.14 58.15
CA TRP A 698 54.22 5.26 57.84
C TRP A 698 55.36 5.39 58.85
N SER A 699 56.15 4.32 58.99
CA SER A 699 57.38 4.36 59.79
C SER A 699 58.48 5.13 59.07
N GLU A 700 59.40 5.73 59.83
CA GLU A 700 60.55 6.46 59.27
C GLU A 700 61.40 5.59 58.33
N LEU A 701 61.53 4.29 58.64
CA LEU A 701 62.22 3.31 57.80
C LEU A 701 61.59 3.19 56.40
N ASN A 702 60.26 3.08 56.34
CA ASN A 702 59.53 2.92 55.07
C ASN A 702 59.53 4.23 54.28
N LEU A 703 59.51 5.38 54.96
CA LEU A 703 59.66 6.70 54.32
C LEU A 703 61.04 6.89 53.70
N ARG A 704 62.12 6.46 54.38
CA ARG A 704 63.48 6.51 53.81
C ARG A 704 63.62 5.59 52.60
N ARG A 705 63.08 4.36 52.68
CA ARG A 705 63.08 3.43 51.53
C ARG A 705 62.31 3.97 50.33
N LEU A 706 61.15 4.59 50.55
CA LEU A 706 60.40 5.26 49.49
C LEU A 706 61.21 6.40 48.85
N LYS A 707 61.88 7.23 49.67
CA LYS A 707 62.77 8.30 49.20
C LYS A 707 63.92 7.77 48.35
N ASP A 708 64.54 6.67 48.77
CA ASP A 708 65.61 6.01 48.01
C ASP A 708 65.10 5.48 46.67
N CYS A 709 63.91 4.85 46.64
CA CYS A 709 63.27 4.39 45.40
C CYS A 709 62.99 5.54 44.42
N LEU A 710 62.60 6.70 44.93
CA LEU A 710 62.25 7.87 44.13
C LEU A 710 63.46 8.74 43.71
N SER A 711 64.64 8.50 44.28
CA SER A 711 65.85 9.33 44.09
C SER A 711 66.34 9.47 42.63
N GLY A 712 65.89 8.60 41.72
CA GLY A 712 66.18 8.64 40.29
C GLY A 712 65.03 9.15 39.40
N LEU A 713 63.89 9.50 39.97
CA LEU A 713 62.69 9.96 39.25
C LEU A 713 62.58 11.50 39.30
N LYS A 714 61.98 12.11 38.27
CA LYS A 714 61.75 13.57 38.19
C LYS A 714 60.93 14.09 39.37
N GLU A 715 60.88 15.41 39.59
CA GLU A 715 60.06 16.08 40.61
C GLU A 715 58.57 15.74 40.45
N TYR A 716 58.12 14.66 41.09
CA TYR A 716 56.71 14.29 41.19
C TYR A 716 56.12 14.83 42.51
N PRO A 717 54.79 15.01 42.60
CA PRO A 717 54.13 15.47 43.81
C PRO A 717 54.44 14.61 45.04
N LEU A 718 54.63 13.29 44.84
CA LEU A 718 55.00 12.36 45.90
C LEU A 718 56.40 12.64 46.45
N THR A 719 57.37 12.96 45.60
CA THR A 719 58.75 13.29 46.01
C THR A 719 58.76 14.55 46.89
N GLN A 720 58.03 15.59 46.46
CA GLN A 720 57.87 16.84 47.24
C GLN A 720 57.18 16.60 48.59
N ALA A 721 56.16 15.74 48.63
CA ALA A 721 55.44 15.41 49.86
C ALA A 721 56.31 14.67 50.90
N ILE A 722 57.24 13.83 50.43
CA ILE A 722 58.21 13.13 51.30
C ILE A 722 59.26 14.10 51.83
N ASP A 723 59.80 14.98 50.98
CA ASP A 723 60.78 15.98 51.41
C ASP A 723 60.20 16.94 52.46
N THR A 724 58.94 17.37 52.30
CA THR A 724 58.26 18.20 53.31
C THR A 724 57.97 17.48 54.63
N LEU A 725 57.88 16.15 54.66
CA LEU A 725 57.74 15.37 55.90
C LEU A 725 59.07 15.27 56.65
N PHE A 726 60.18 15.00 55.95
CA PHE A 726 61.52 14.98 56.54
C PHE A 726 61.99 16.39 56.99
N ASP A 727 61.60 17.45 56.28
CA ASP A 727 61.87 18.83 56.69
C ASP A 727 61.08 19.24 57.95
N LYS A 728 59.90 18.63 58.20
CA LYS A 728 59.12 18.87 59.43
C LYS A 728 59.72 18.15 60.64
N GLU A 729 60.18 16.91 60.50
CA GLU A 729 60.80 16.15 61.60
C GLU A 729 62.15 16.74 62.02
N SER A 730 62.97 17.21 61.07
CA SER A 730 64.23 17.92 61.37
C SER A 730 64.01 19.26 62.10
N SER A 731 62.84 19.90 61.95
CA SER A 731 62.49 21.12 62.69
C SER A 731 62.01 20.89 64.12
N THR A 732 61.66 19.64 64.50
CA THR A 732 61.20 19.28 65.85
C THR A 732 62.30 18.75 66.77
N GLU A 733 63.45 18.34 66.26
CA GLU A 733 64.61 17.96 67.09
C GLU A 733 65.41 19.16 67.63
N ASP A 734 65.16 20.38 67.13
CA ASP A 734 65.84 21.62 67.54
C ASP A 734 65.09 22.41 68.64
N VAL A 735 64.07 21.83 69.29
CA VAL A 735 63.42 22.42 70.47
C VAL A 735 63.35 21.40 71.61
N THR A 736 64.37 21.46 72.47
CA THR A 736 64.35 20.91 73.84
C THR A 736 63.60 21.84 74.79
#